data_AF-X4ZXV4-F1
#
_entry.id   AF-X4ZXV4-F1
#
_cell.length_a   1.000
_cell.length_b   1.000
_cell.length_c   1.000
_cell.angle_alpha   90.00
_cell.angle_beta   90.00
_cell.angle_gamma   90.00
#
_symmetry.space_group_name_H-M   'P 1'
#
loop_
_entity.id
_entity.type
_entity.pdbx_description
1 polymer ?
#
loop_
_entity_poly.entity_id
_entity_poly.type
_entity_poly.pdbx_seq_one_letter_code
_entity_poly.pdbx_strand_id
1 'polypeptide(L)'
;METFIAVLVLLGLIGLSKIVNRFIPFVPVPLIQIGFGVVTAAFPWGIHLALEPELFFVLFIAPLLFNDGRRTPRAELWNLRAPILLLALGLVFATVLVAGYTIHWMIPTIPLAAAFALAAILSPTDAVAVSALAGRAGRVQLPKSVHRVLEGESLMNDASGLVAFKFAVAAAVTGVFSLSQAIGSFILIAAGGLLAGAVLSFLLIRLSVFIRRFGMEDVTVHVLLQILTPFLIYLVSEELGVSGILAVVAGGIVHAIEKDRTDSPQYKLQLVSASIWSVLLFILNGMVFLILGISIPDVVSVIYRDTAVDNLTVILYVLAITALLIALRFVWVWLICLRSARFKNGGKPSMKSRIITSISGVRGAVTLAGAFSIPLVLDDGSPFPERDLIIFLAAGVILSSLIIASVLLPLIARREEDSREESEQAAKSQIVENCKAIVRGGTAEKNRVDAVPAVPGLPGTFPALQEIQNKLMITSPDDKYGKECALKARLTGLQAERRELSGLIEGGSISSEAGQAMMELLDHKEALLTRGLDSQLRLSLEKLGRMFSGIFSKPLQETGRSRPLPVGGIREAKIGMCRAAIGAIQEEMNEDNREGYGSVAKRYGLLIDRLKHDQGGNGAEHEEGRQLELKLEAIQEQRDTVQRMFEDGTLGRQATAELRWFVDELELAIWED
;
A
#
# COMPACT_ATOMS: atom_id res chain seq x y z
N MET A 1 28.74 13.41 12.01
CA MET A 1 27.57 13.99 12.71
C MET A 1 26.67 14.75 11.73
N GLU A 2 27.21 15.61 10.87
CA GLU A 2 26.42 16.39 9.89
C GLU A 2 25.60 15.51 8.92
N THR A 3 26.22 14.48 8.32
CA THR A 3 25.53 13.54 7.43
C THR A 3 24.40 12.78 8.13
N PHE A 4 24.59 12.40 9.40
CA PHE A 4 23.56 11.74 10.21
C PHE A 4 22.37 12.67 10.49
N ILE A 5 22.63 13.92 10.88
CA ILE A 5 21.59 14.93 11.09
C ILE A 5 20.84 15.21 9.79
N ALA A 6 21.56 15.32 8.67
CA ALA A 6 20.96 15.50 7.36
C ALA A 6 19.99 14.36 7.00
N VAL A 7 20.41 13.10 7.18
CA VAL A 7 19.54 11.94 6.94
C VAL A 7 18.31 11.96 7.85
N LEU A 8 18.46 12.32 9.12
CA LEU A 8 17.33 12.38 10.06
C LEU A 8 16.34 13.49 9.68
N VAL A 9 16.84 14.67 9.30
CA VAL A 9 16.01 15.78 8.80
C VAL A 9 15.27 15.36 7.54
N LEU A 10 15.95 14.72 6.59
CA LEU A 10 15.33 14.21 5.37
C LEU A 10 14.22 13.21 5.67
N LEU A 11 14.45 12.22 6.53
CA LEU A 11 13.42 11.26 6.96
C LEU A 11 12.22 11.96 7.63
N GLY A 12 12.48 12.97 8.47
CA GLY A 12 11.45 13.81 9.07
C GLY A 12 10.60 14.54 8.04
N LEU A 13 11.23 15.14 7.02
CA LEU A 13 10.55 15.82 5.91
C LEU A 13 9.72 14.86 5.05
N ILE A 14 10.19 13.63 4.83
CA ILE A 14 9.40 12.60 4.14
C ILE A 14 8.13 12.28 4.93
N GLY A 15 8.23 12.06 6.24
CA GLY A 15 7.07 11.86 7.10
C GLY A 15 6.10 13.05 7.08
N LEU A 16 6.66 14.27 7.21
CA LEU A 16 5.89 15.52 7.18
C LEU A 16 5.17 15.71 5.83
N SER A 17 5.75 15.28 4.71
CA SER A 17 5.15 15.42 3.38
C SER A 17 3.80 14.70 3.29
N LYS A 18 3.64 13.56 3.97
CA LYS A 18 2.38 12.81 4.04
C LYS A 18 1.33 13.53 4.88
N ILE A 19 1.76 14.18 5.96
CA ILE A 19 0.89 15.01 6.81
C ILE A 19 0.43 16.23 6.03
N VAL A 20 1.33 16.93 5.32
CA VAL A 20 0.96 18.10 4.51
C VAL A 20 0.03 17.74 3.36
N ASN A 21 0.25 16.59 2.69
CA ASN A 21 -0.68 16.08 1.68
C ASN A 21 -2.10 15.89 2.23
N ARG A 22 -2.27 15.59 3.53
CA ARG A 22 -3.60 15.52 4.16
C ARG A 22 -4.33 16.87 4.15
N PHE A 23 -3.60 17.97 4.29
CA PHE A 23 -4.15 19.33 4.27
C PHE A 23 -4.27 19.90 2.86
N ILE A 24 -3.37 19.49 1.95
CA ILE A 24 -3.30 19.98 0.58
C ILE A 24 -3.39 18.79 -0.41
N PRO A 25 -4.53 18.07 -0.45
CA PRO A 25 -4.67 16.86 -1.26
C PRO A 25 -4.63 17.13 -2.77
N PHE A 26 -4.62 18.41 -3.18
CA PHE A 26 -4.48 18.77 -4.59
C PHE A 26 -3.04 18.65 -5.11
N VAL A 27 -2.04 18.68 -4.22
CA VAL A 27 -0.62 18.60 -4.58
C VAL A 27 -0.11 17.18 -4.33
N PRO A 28 0.40 16.50 -5.38
CA PRO A 28 1.04 15.19 -5.24
C PRO A 28 2.21 15.21 -4.25
N VAL A 29 2.36 14.13 -3.48
CA VAL A 29 3.44 13.97 -2.50
C VAL A 29 4.85 14.23 -3.08
N PRO A 30 5.20 13.76 -4.30
CA PRO A 30 6.50 14.06 -4.89
C PRO A 30 6.78 15.56 -5.05
N LEU A 31 5.78 16.37 -5.43
CA LEU A 31 5.95 17.83 -5.54
C LEU A 31 6.15 18.48 -4.17
N ILE A 32 5.45 18.00 -3.14
CA ILE A 32 5.65 18.47 -1.76
C ILE A 32 7.07 18.16 -1.29
N GLN A 33 7.56 16.95 -1.59
CA GLN A 33 8.92 16.52 -1.25
C GLN A 33 9.98 17.35 -1.98
N ILE A 34 9.84 17.59 -3.29
CA ILE A 34 10.74 18.49 -4.04
C ILE A 34 10.72 19.90 -3.42
N GLY A 35 9.53 20.43 -3.10
CA GLY A 35 9.39 21.75 -2.46
C GLY A 35 10.10 21.83 -1.11
N PHE A 36 9.98 20.80 -0.26
CA PHE A 36 10.73 20.71 0.99
C PHE A 36 12.23 20.64 0.76
N GLY A 37 12.70 19.94 -0.27
CA GLY A 37 14.11 19.91 -0.63
C GLY A 37 14.63 21.31 -0.99
N VAL A 38 13.89 22.06 -1.81
CA VAL A 38 14.23 23.44 -2.20
C VAL A 38 14.29 24.36 -0.98
N VAL A 39 13.27 24.29 -0.11
CA VAL A 39 13.25 25.08 1.14
C VAL A 39 14.43 24.72 2.03
N THR A 40 14.75 23.44 2.16
CA THR A 40 15.87 22.96 2.97
C THR A 40 17.21 23.47 2.44
N ALA A 41 17.41 23.48 1.11
CA ALA A 41 18.62 24.02 0.48
C ALA A 41 18.74 25.55 0.60
N ALA A 42 17.61 26.27 0.71
CA ALA A 42 17.62 27.72 0.92
C ALA A 42 18.10 28.12 2.33
N PHE A 43 17.99 27.24 3.32
CA PHE A 43 18.54 27.45 4.65
C PHE A 43 19.96 26.85 4.74
N PRO A 44 20.97 27.61 5.22
CA PRO A 44 22.36 27.15 5.29
C PRO A 44 22.56 26.19 6.47
N TRP A 45 21.93 25.02 6.44
CA TRP A 45 22.10 23.96 7.44
C TRP A 45 23.36 23.11 7.22
N GLY A 46 24.17 23.43 6.20
CA GLY A 46 25.40 22.69 5.88
C GLY A 46 25.16 21.30 5.30
N ILE A 47 23.98 21.03 4.73
CA ILE A 47 23.66 19.73 4.12
C ILE A 47 24.28 19.67 2.72
N HIS A 48 25.59 19.39 2.66
CA HIS A 48 26.26 19.03 1.42
C HIS A 48 26.27 17.50 1.28
N LEU A 49 25.23 16.96 0.64
CA LEU A 49 25.19 15.55 0.26
C LEU A 49 25.98 15.38 -1.05
N ALA A 50 27.29 15.19 -0.95
CA ALA A 50 28.08 14.67 -2.06
C ALA A 50 27.67 13.20 -2.29
N LEU A 51 26.67 12.99 -3.15
CA LEU A 51 26.19 11.66 -3.48
C LEU A 51 27.12 11.04 -4.52
N GLU A 52 27.88 10.06 -4.08
CA GLU A 52 28.57 9.16 -5.00
C GLU A 52 27.53 8.46 -5.88
N PRO A 53 27.64 8.56 -7.22
CA PRO A 53 26.64 8.01 -8.13
C PRO A 53 26.42 6.50 -7.94
N GLU A 54 27.50 5.76 -7.67
CA GLU A 54 27.46 4.32 -7.38
C GLU A 54 26.62 4.03 -6.13
N LEU A 55 26.85 4.77 -5.04
CA LEU A 55 26.05 4.65 -3.82
C LEU A 55 24.58 4.96 -4.09
N PHE A 56 24.28 5.94 -4.96
CA PHE A 56 22.91 6.25 -5.34
C PHE A 56 22.23 5.07 -6.07
N PHE A 57 22.92 4.45 -7.03
CA PHE A 57 22.39 3.29 -7.76
C PHE A 57 22.17 2.09 -6.83
N VAL A 58 23.13 1.79 -5.97
CA VAL A 58 23.04 0.69 -5.00
C VAL A 58 21.92 0.95 -4.00
N LEU A 59 21.86 2.14 -3.40
CA LEU A 59 20.99 2.43 -2.27
C LEU A 59 19.53 2.63 -2.67
N PHE A 60 19.28 3.32 -3.79
CA PHE A 60 17.93 3.69 -4.21
C PHE A 60 17.44 2.84 -5.38
N ILE A 61 18.21 2.76 -6.47
CA ILE A 61 17.74 2.18 -7.72
C ILE A 61 17.61 0.65 -7.63
N ALA A 62 18.59 -0.04 -7.05
CA ALA A 62 18.53 -1.50 -6.94
C ALA A 62 17.30 -2.00 -6.16
N PRO A 63 16.98 -1.52 -4.95
CA PRO A 63 15.78 -1.96 -4.24
C PRO A 63 14.47 -1.61 -4.95
N LEU A 64 14.39 -0.43 -5.60
CA LEU A 64 13.21 -0.01 -6.37
C LEU A 64 12.96 -1.00 -7.52
N LEU A 65 13.97 -1.23 -8.36
CA LEU A 65 13.85 -2.11 -9.52
C LEU A 65 13.65 -3.59 -9.16
N PHE A 66 14.24 -4.04 -8.05
CA PHE A 66 13.98 -5.39 -7.53
C PHE A 66 12.51 -5.56 -7.16
N ASN A 67 11.95 -4.58 -6.44
CA ASN A 67 10.55 -4.61 -6.06
C ASN A 67 9.63 -4.58 -7.30
N ASP A 68 9.97 -3.77 -8.30
CA ASP A 68 9.18 -3.68 -9.53
C ASP A 68 9.20 -5.00 -10.30
N GLY A 69 10.38 -5.62 -10.42
CA GLY A 69 10.52 -6.98 -10.98
C GLY A 69 9.72 -8.02 -10.18
N ARG A 70 9.61 -7.87 -8.86
CA ARG A 70 8.86 -8.78 -7.98
C ARG A 70 7.34 -8.64 -8.09
N ARG A 71 6.83 -7.43 -8.37
CA ARG A 71 5.39 -7.13 -8.44
C ARG A 71 4.79 -7.36 -9.82
N THR A 72 5.61 -7.40 -10.87
CA THR A 72 5.12 -7.41 -12.25
C THR A 72 4.48 -8.75 -12.64
N PRO A 73 3.21 -8.77 -13.11
CA PRO A 73 2.51 -10.01 -13.46
C PRO A 73 3.06 -10.67 -14.74
N ARG A 74 3.74 -11.81 -14.57
CA ARG A 74 4.46 -12.54 -15.63
C ARG A 74 3.62 -12.97 -16.85
N ALA A 75 2.40 -13.46 -16.63
CA ALA A 75 1.53 -13.90 -17.72
C ALA A 75 1.18 -12.73 -18.64
N GLU A 76 1.06 -11.54 -18.07
CA GLU A 76 0.73 -10.33 -18.79
C GLU A 76 1.95 -9.72 -19.50
N LEU A 77 3.14 -9.77 -18.88
CA LEU A 77 4.40 -9.44 -19.56
C LEU A 77 4.57 -10.27 -20.83
N TRP A 78 4.29 -11.58 -20.77
CA TRP A 78 4.41 -12.45 -21.93
C TRP A 78 3.39 -12.11 -23.02
N ASN A 79 2.15 -11.80 -22.63
CA ASN A 79 1.09 -11.39 -23.56
C ASN A 79 1.36 -10.02 -24.20
N LEU A 80 2.02 -9.11 -23.48
CA LEU A 80 2.32 -7.74 -23.90
C LEU A 80 3.80 -7.53 -24.29
N ARG A 81 4.56 -8.62 -24.48
CA ARG A 81 6.01 -8.57 -24.74
C ARG A 81 6.38 -7.69 -25.93
N ALA A 82 5.60 -7.71 -27.01
CA ALA A 82 5.90 -6.94 -28.20
C ALA A 82 5.69 -5.42 -27.98
N PRO A 83 4.55 -4.94 -27.44
CA PRO A 83 4.40 -3.55 -27.01
C PRO A 83 5.44 -3.10 -25.99
N ILE A 84 5.71 -3.92 -24.96
CA ILE A 84 6.66 -3.57 -23.89
C ILE A 84 8.08 -3.44 -24.44
N LEU A 85 8.55 -4.38 -25.26
CA LEU A 85 9.88 -4.27 -25.88
C LEU A 85 9.97 -3.08 -26.84
N LEU A 86 8.90 -2.79 -27.60
CA LEU A 86 8.91 -1.65 -28.51
C LEU A 86 8.93 -0.31 -27.77
N LEU A 87 8.33 -0.22 -26.59
CA LEU A 87 8.40 0.96 -25.73
C LEU A 87 9.72 1.01 -24.94
N ALA A 88 10.09 -0.07 -24.28
CA ALA A 88 11.25 -0.09 -23.39
C ALA A 88 12.61 -0.11 -24.10
N LEU A 89 12.68 -0.52 -25.37
CA LEU A 89 13.91 -0.53 -26.15
C LEU A 89 13.80 0.35 -27.39
N GLY A 90 12.72 0.17 -28.17
CA GLY A 90 12.53 0.89 -29.42
C GLY A 90 12.37 2.40 -29.24
N LEU A 91 11.46 2.83 -28.35
CA LEU A 91 11.27 4.25 -28.03
C LEU A 91 12.53 4.83 -27.38
N VAL A 92 13.26 4.06 -26.58
CA VAL A 92 14.50 4.52 -25.93
C VAL A 92 15.54 4.91 -26.94
N PHE A 93 15.89 4.00 -27.85
CA PHE A 93 16.87 4.32 -28.90
C PHE A 93 16.37 5.42 -29.83
N ALA A 94 15.07 5.44 -30.16
CA ALA A 94 14.49 6.55 -30.92
C ALA A 94 14.63 7.89 -30.18
N THR A 95 14.44 7.90 -28.86
CA THR A 95 14.59 9.07 -28.00
C THR A 95 16.02 9.53 -27.93
N VAL A 96 16.97 8.62 -27.70
CA VAL A 96 18.40 8.93 -27.69
C VAL A 96 18.82 9.58 -29.01
N LEU A 97 18.46 8.98 -30.14
CA LEU A 97 18.85 9.50 -31.45
C LEU A 97 18.17 10.85 -31.74
N VAL A 98 16.83 10.91 -31.70
CA VAL A 98 16.09 12.11 -32.09
C VAL A 98 16.34 13.26 -31.12
N ALA A 99 16.19 13.02 -29.81
CA ALA A 99 16.38 14.06 -28.80
C ALA A 99 17.85 14.45 -28.68
N GLY A 100 18.80 13.52 -28.79
CA GLY A 100 20.22 13.87 -28.74
C GLY A 100 20.66 14.75 -29.91
N TYR A 101 20.26 14.43 -31.14
CA TYR A 101 20.51 15.32 -32.29
C TYR A 101 19.84 16.67 -32.13
N THR A 102 18.61 16.71 -31.61
CA THR A 102 17.88 17.96 -31.42
C THR A 102 18.49 18.82 -30.33
N ILE A 103 18.94 18.22 -29.22
CA ILE A 103 19.64 18.91 -28.13
C ILE A 103 20.95 19.50 -28.65
N HIS A 104 21.76 18.74 -29.37
CA HIS A 104 23.01 19.24 -29.95
C HIS A 104 22.76 20.36 -30.97
N TRP A 105 21.72 20.25 -31.79
CA TRP A 105 21.34 21.29 -32.75
C TRP A 105 20.87 22.58 -32.06
N MET A 106 20.09 22.46 -30.97
CA MET A 106 19.60 23.60 -30.19
C MET A 106 20.70 24.25 -29.33
N ILE A 107 21.62 23.45 -28.82
CA ILE A 107 22.70 23.84 -27.90
C ILE A 107 24.02 23.27 -28.45
N PRO A 108 24.63 23.94 -29.45
CA PRO A 108 25.85 23.44 -30.09
C PRO A 108 27.07 23.34 -29.17
N THR A 109 27.04 24.00 -28.00
CA THR A 109 28.10 23.91 -26.98
C THR A 109 28.17 22.55 -26.32
N ILE A 110 27.06 21.80 -26.27
CA ILE A 110 27.03 20.41 -25.79
C ILE A 110 27.47 19.48 -26.92
N PRO A 111 28.59 18.73 -26.79
CA PRO A 111 29.02 17.78 -27.80
C PRO A 111 27.97 16.71 -28.07
N LEU A 112 27.92 16.18 -29.29
CA LEU A 112 26.90 15.21 -29.71
C LEU A 112 26.82 13.98 -28.77
N ALA A 113 27.96 13.48 -28.31
CA ALA A 113 28.02 12.35 -27.37
C ALA A 113 27.41 12.69 -26.00
N ALA A 114 27.66 13.91 -25.48
CA ALA A 114 27.05 14.39 -24.25
C ALA A 114 25.55 14.65 -24.42
N ALA A 115 25.11 15.11 -25.61
CA ALA A 115 23.69 15.26 -25.93
C ALA A 115 22.97 13.90 -26.01
N PHE A 116 23.62 12.87 -26.57
CA PHE A 116 23.12 11.48 -26.50
C PHE A 116 23.06 10.96 -25.07
N ALA A 117 24.05 11.30 -24.23
CA ALA A 117 24.04 10.93 -22.82
C ALA A 117 22.86 11.57 -22.07
N LEU A 118 22.62 12.87 -22.27
CA LEU A 118 21.46 13.58 -21.71
C LEU A 118 20.14 12.95 -22.20
N ALA A 119 20.00 12.71 -23.51
CA ALA A 119 18.82 12.07 -24.07
C ALA A 119 18.59 10.65 -23.52
N ALA A 120 19.66 9.89 -23.28
CA ALA A 120 19.60 8.55 -22.70
C ALA A 120 19.14 8.58 -21.23
N ILE A 121 19.58 9.57 -20.44
CA ILE A 121 19.14 9.75 -19.05
C ILE A 121 17.68 10.23 -18.97
N LEU A 122 17.23 11.03 -19.95
CA LEU A 122 15.86 11.57 -20.03
C LEU A 122 14.83 10.57 -20.59
N SER A 123 15.28 9.46 -21.16
CA SER A 123 14.44 8.43 -21.77
C SER A 123 13.71 7.53 -20.74
N PRO A 124 14.37 7.04 -19.67
CA PRO A 124 13.72 6.37 -18.55
C PRO A 124 12.50 7.12 -18.03
N THR A 125 11.40 6.39 -17.84
CA THR A 125 10.17 6.93 -17.28
C THR A 125 9.80 6.18 -16.01
N ASP A 126 9.42 6.92 -14.99
CA ASP A 126 9.14 6.45 -13.65
C ASP A 126 7.64 6.19 -13.47
N ALA A 127 7.25 4.92 -13.53
CA ALA A 127 5.88 4.51 -13.27
C ALA A 127 5.47 4.75 -11.82
N VAL A 128 6.39 4.77 -10.86
CA VAL A 128 6.09 4.99 -9.44
C VAL A 128 5.65 6.43 -9.20
N ALA A 129 6.33 7.40 -9.83
CA ALA A 129 5.91 8.81 -9.80
C ALA A 129 4.49 8.98 -10.36
N VAL A 130 4.17 8.26 -11.44
CA VAL A 130 2.84 8.27 -12.07
C VAL A 130 1.81 7.57 -11.20
N SER A 131 2.14 6.44 -10.58
CA SER A 131 1.27 5.73 -9.65
C SER A 131 1.08 6.49 -8.33
N ALA A 132 2.00 7.39 -7.96
CA ALA A 132 1.78 8.34 -6.86
C ALA A 132 0.82 9.47 -7.26
N LEU A 133 0.83 9.88 -8.54
CA LEU A 133 -0.10 10.86 -9.14
C LEU A 133 -1.49 10.27 -9.42
N ALA A 134 -1.54 9.02 -9.85
CA ALA A 134 -2.73 8.26 -10.26
C ALA A 134 -3.21 7.26 -9.19
N GLY A 135 -2.51 7.18 -8.06
CA GLY A 135 -2.86 6.30 -6.94
C GLY A 135 -4.22 6.70 -6.34
N ARG A 136 -4.79 5.86 -5.49
CA ARG A 136 -6.17 6.00 -4.96
C ARG A 136 -6.46 7.25 -4.12
N ALA A 137 -5.46 8.08 -3.81
CA ALA A 137 -5.62 9.42 -3.24
C ALA A 137 -5.58 10.55 -4.31
N GLY A 138 -5.28 10.19 -5.56
CA GLY A 138 -5.22 11.05 -6.74
C GLY A 138 -6.49 10.96 -7.58
N ARG A 139 -6.73 12.04 -8.32
CA ARG A 139 -7.97 12.36 -9.05
C ARG A 139 -8.27 11.45 -10.26
N VAL A 140 -7.48 10.41 -10.50
CA VAL A 140 -7.41 9.70 -11.80
C VAL A 140 -7.31 8.18 -11.61
N GLN A 141 -8.36 7.44 -11.95
CA GLN A 141 -8.25 6.00 -12.14
C GLN A 141 -7.76 5.70 -13.57
N LEU A 142 -6.49 5.34 -13.69
CA LEU A 142 -5.97 4.77 -14.94
C LEU A 142 -6.60 3.39 -15.17
N PRO A 143 -7.02 3.04 -16.41
CA PRO A 143 -7.44 1.69 -16.72
C PRO A 143 -6.36 0.68 -16.31
N LYS A 144 -6.75 -0.46 -15.72
CA LYS A 144 -5.81 -1.49 -15.23
C LYS A 144 -4.79 -1.89 -16.31
N SER A 145 -5.19 -1.93 -17.57
CA SER A 145 -4.29 -2.21 -18.70
C SER A 145 -3.23 -1.15 -18.94
N VAL A 146 -3.55 0.14 -18.77
CA VAL A 146 -2.59 1.25 -18.93
C VAL A 146 -1.58 1.25 -17.79
N HIS A 147 -2.04 1.09 -16.54
CA HIS A 147 -1.17 1.02 -15.36
C HIS A 147 -0.12 -0.09 -15.51
N ARG A 148 -0.54 -1.30 -15.93
CA ARG A 148 0.36 -2.44 -16.09
C ARG A 148 1.34 -2.31 -17.25
N VAL A 149 0.91 -1.70 -18.36
CA VAL A 149 1.82 -1.39 -19.47
C VAL A 149 2.88 -0.38 -19.03
N LEU A 150 2.51 0.63 -18.25
CA LEU A 150 3.45 1.62 -17.72
C LEU A 150 4.44 1.00 -16.72
N GLU A 151 3.99 0.12 -15.83
CA GLU A 151 4.87 -0.63 -14.90
C GLU A 151 5.87 -1.50 -15.67
N GLY A 152 5.40 -2.29 -16.64
CA GLY A 152 6.28 -3.14 -17.45
C GLY A 152 7.24 -2.36 -18.37
N GLU A 153 6.83 -1.19 -18.87
CA GLU A 153 7.67 -0.28 -19.61
C GLU A 153 8.77 0.31 -18.73
N SER A 154 8.41 0.88 -17.58
CA SER A 154 9.33 1.55 -16.64
C SER A 154 10.46 0.62 -16.20
N LEU A 155 10.12 -0.64 -15.85
CA LEU A 155 11.11 -1.66 -15.45
C LEU A 155 12.21 -1.90 -16.50
N MET A 156 11.85 -1.96 -17.78
CA MET A 156 12.77 -2.32 -18.87
C MET A 156 13.42 -1.08 -19.51
N ASN A 157 12.74 0.07 -19.48
CA ASN A 157 13.22 1.35 -20.01
C ASN A 157 14.37 1.90 -19.16
N ASP A 158 14.29 1.80 -17.83
CA ASP A 158 15.36 2.26 -16.92
C ASP A 158 16.70 1.59 -17.22
N ALA A 159 16.68 0.27 -17.44
CA ALA A 159 17.86 -0.49 -17.80
C ALA A 159 18.39 -0.13 -19.20
N SER A 160 17.51 0.00 -20.18
CA SER A 160 17.89 0.32 -21.56
C SER A 160 18.46 1.74 -21.68
N GLY A 161 17.87 2.70 -20.98
CA GLY A 161 18.31 4.09 -20.93
C GLY A 161 19.68 4.24 -20.26
N LEU A 162 19.91 3.60 -19.11
CA LEU A 162 21.22 3.70 -18.44
C LEU A 162 22.34 3.04 -19.24
N VAL A 163 22.06 1.93 -19.93
CA VAL A 163 23.02 1.33 -20.85
C VAL A 163 23.38 2.31 -21.97
N ALA A 164 22.37 2.88 -22.64
CA ALA A 164 22.60 3.86 -23.71
C ALA A 164 23.42 5.05 -23.20
N PHE A 165 23.18 5.47 -21.95
CA PHE A 165 23.95 6.49 -21.26
C PHE A 165 25.42 6.09 -21.07
N LYS A 166 25.71 4.89 -20.54
CA LYS A 166 27.10 4.41 -20.35
C LYS A 166 27.88 4.44 -21.68
N PHE A 167 27.26 4.06 -22.80
CA PHE A 167 27.89 4.14 -24.12
C PHE A 167 28.09 5.57 -24.61
N ALA A 168 27.11 6.44 -24.40
CA ALA A 168 27.21 7.84 -24.79
C ALA A 168 28.30 8.58 -24.00
N VAL A 169 28.40 8.33 -22.69
CA VAL A 169 29.50 8.85 -21.86
C VAL A 169 30.84 8.26 -22.27
N ALA A 170 30.94 6.95 -22.48
CA ALA A 170 32.17 6.34 -22.96
C ALA A 170 32.62 6.95 -24.31
N ALA A 171 31.68 7.22 -25.22
CA ALA A 171 31.98 7.89 -26.48
C ALA A 171 32.39 9.36 -26.29
N ALA A 172 31.80 10.06 -25.31
CA ALA A 172 32.16 11.44 -24.99
C ALA A 172 33.56 11.54 -24.37
N VAL A 173 33.91 10.58 -23.51
CA VAL A 173 35.17 10.50 -22.78
C VAL A 173 36.32 10.04 -23.67
N THR A 174 36.11 8.97 -24.45
CA THR A 174 37.16 8.38 -25.30
C THR A 174 37.26 9.02 -26.68
N GLY A 175 36.24 9.77 -27.12
CA GLY A 175 36.15 10.34 -28.46
C GLY A 175 35.96 9.32 -29.60
N VAL A 176 35.95 8.02 -29.30
CA VAL A 176 35.85 6.93 -30.27
C VAL A 176 34.54 6.18 -30.08
N PHE A 177 33.74 6.08 -31.14
CA PHE A 177 32.51 5.29 -31.12
C PHE A 177 32.54 4.20 -32.20
N SER A 178 32.46 2.95 -31.76
CA SER A 178 32.27 1.79 -32.64
C SER A 178 30.91 1.16 -32.37
N LEU A 179 29.98 1.33 -33.31
CA LEU A 179 28.61 0.82 -33.18
C LEU A 179 28.58 -0.70 -33.04
N SER A 180 29.42 -1.42 -33.78
CA SER A 180 29.48 -2.89 -33.72
C SER A 180 30.00 -3.39 -32.38
N GLN A 181 31.02 -2.72 -31.82
CA GLN A 181 31.58 -3.06 -30.51
C GLN A 181 30.58 -2.73 -29.40
N ALA A 182 29.88 -1.60 -29.49
CA ALA A 182 28.85 -1.21 -28.54
C ALA A 182 27.67 -2.19 -28.51
N ILE A 183 27.19 -2.64 -29.68
CA ILE A 183 26.12 -3.64 -29.76
C ILE A 183 26.60 -5.00 -29.18
N GLY A 184 27.83 -5.42 -29.50
CA GLY A 184 28.39 -6.67 -29.00
C GLY A 184 28.59 -6.67 -27.47
N SER A 185 29.21 -5.61 -26.93
CA SER A 185 29.40 -5.47 -25.49
C SER A 185 28.08 -5.29 -24.75
N PHE A 186 27.09 -4.61 -25.35
CA PHE A 186 25.74 -4.50 -24.80
C PHE A 186 25.12 -5.88 -24.58
N ILE A 187 25.09 -6.72 -25.62
CA ILE A 187 24.48 -8.05 -25.53
C ILE A 187 25.19 -8.87 -24.45
N LEU A 188 26.51 -8.79 -24.35
CA LEU A 188 27.30 -9.52 -23.36
C LEU A 188 27.02 -9.04 -21.93
N ILE A 189 27.09 -7.73 -21.68
CA ILE A 189 26.86 -7.13 -20.36
C ILE A 189 25.40 -7.32 -19.92
N ALA A 190 24.45 -7.22 -20.85
CA ALA A 190 23.03 -7.39 -20.58
C ALA A 190 22.66 -8.87 -20.33
N ALA A 191 23.09 -9.78 -21.20
CA ALA A 191 22.84 -11.21 -21.00
C ALA A 191 23.57 -11.73 -19.75
N GLY A 192 24.81 -11.29 -19.54
CA GLY A 192 25.59 -11.58 -18.34
C GLY A 192 24.89 -11.09 -17.07
N GLY A 193 24.36 -9.85 -17.07
CA GLY A 193 23.59 -9.31 -15.95
C GLY A 193 22.32 -10.12 -15.67
N LEU A 194 21.52 -10.40 -16.69
CA LEU A 194 20.31 -11.22 -16.55
C LEU A 194 20.61 -12.62 -15.99
N LEU A 195 21.66 -13.29 -16.50
CA LEU A 195 22.08 -14.61 -16.05
C LEU A 195 22.61 -14.58 -14.61
N ALA A 196 23.52 -13.65 -14.31
CA ALA A 196 24.08 -13.50 -12.96
C ALA A 196 22.98 -13.21 -11.94
N GLY A 197 22.06 -12.29 -12.25
CA GLY A 197 20.91 -11.97 -11.42
C GLY A 197 20.00 -13.15 -11.17
N ALA A 198 19.68 -13.93 -12.21
CA ALA A 198 18.86 -15.13 -12.07
C ALA A 198 19.52 -16.20 -11.21
N VAL A 199 20.83 -16.45 -11.41
CA VAL A 199 21.61 -17.43 -10.65
C VAL A 199 21.75 -17.01 -9.19
N LEU A 200 22.16 -15.77 -8.92
CA LEU A 200 22.31 -15.24 -7.57
C LEU A 200 20.98 -15.25 -6.81
N SER A 201 19.90 -14.83 -7.46
CA SER A 201 18.56 -14.87 -6.89
C SER A 201 18.12 -16.29 -6.54
N PHE A 202 18.35 -17.26 -7.43
CA PHE A 202 18.09 -18.66 -7.16
C PHE A 202 18.90 -19.19 -5.96
N LEU A 203 20.18 -18.83 -5.85
CA LEU A 203 21.03 -19.21 -4.72
C LEU A 203 20.53 -18.60 -3.41
N LEU A 204 20.15 -17.33 -3.39
CA LEU A 204 19.62 -16.64 -2.21
C LEU A 204 18.24 -17.20 -1.78
N ILE A 205 17.39 -17.57 -2.73
CA ILE A 205 16.14 -18.29 -2.45
C ILE A 205 16.44 -19.65 -1.80
N ARG A 206 17.38 -20.41 -2.37
CA ARG A 206 17.80 -21.71 -1.82
C ARG A 206 18.37 -21.58 -0.42
N LEU A 207 19.18 -20.56 -0.17
CA LEU A 207 19.68 -20.22 1.16
C LEU A 207 18.52 -19.92 2.13
N SER A 208 17.55 -19.12 1.70
CA SER A 208 16.37 -18.78 2.51
C SER A 208 15.49 -20.00 2.81
N VAL A 209 15.37 -20.96 1.87
CA VAL A 209 14.68 -22.24 2.10
C VAL A 209 15.49 -23.14 3.03
N PHE A 210 16.81 -23.18 2.87
CA PHE A 210 17.71 -23.94 3.73
C PHE A 210 17.62 -23.46 5.18
N ILE A 211 17.75 -22.16 5.44
CA ILE A 211 17.63 -21.55 6.78
C ILE A 211 16.30 -21.92 7.45
N ARG A 212 15.19 -21.86 6.69
CA ARG A 212 13.86 -22.26 7.20
C ARG A 212 13.79 -23.73 7.60
N ARG A 213 14.42 -24.63 6.83
CA ARG A 213 14.49 -26.07 7.18
C ARG A 213 15.25 -26.36 8.46
N PHE A 214 16.12 -25.45 8.93
CA PHE A 214 16.82 -25.58 10.21
C PHE A 214 15.97 -25.13 11.42
N GLY A 215 14.68 -24.83 11.22
CA GLY A 215 13.77 -24.43 12.31
C GLY A 215 13.82 -22.95 12.66
N MET A 216 14.53 -22.12 11.88
CA MET A 216 14.57 -20.66 12.03
C MET A 216 13.44 -20.01 11.20
N GLU A 217 12.17 -20.29 11.56
CA GLU A 217 11.01 -19.58 10.99
C GLU A 217 10.79 -18.22 11.67
N ASP A 218 11.77 -17.33 11.56
CA ASP A 218 11.66 -15.96 12.04
C ASP A 218 11.32 -15.00 10.89
N VAL A 219 10.24 -14.23 11.07
CA VAL A 219 9.81 -13.14 10.18
C VAL A 219 10.96 -12.17 9.93
N THR A 220 11.74 -11.87 10.96
CA THR A 220 12.85 -10.92 10.95
C THR A 220 13.94 -11.35 9.97
N VAL A 221 14.38 -12.61 10.06
CA VAL A 221 15.41 -13.17 9.16
C VAL A 221 14.93 -13.15 7.71
N HIS A 222 13.66 -13.52 7.49
CA HIS A 222 13.08 -13.50 6.15
C HIS A 222 13.06 -12.10 5.53
N VAL A 223 12.62 -11.09 6.28
CA VAL A 223 12.59 -9.70 5.83
C VAL A 223 14.00 -9.16 5.62
N LEU A 224 14.93 -9.45 6.53
CA LEU A 224 16.33 -9.00 6.41
C LEU A 224 16.98 -9.53 5.12
N LEU A 225 16.83 -10.83 4.84
CA LEU A 225 17.34 -11.43 3.61
C LEU A 225 16.71 -10.81 2.37
N GLN A 226 15.41 -10.53 2.40
CA GLN A 226 14.73 -9.85 1.28
C GLN A 226 15.24 -8.44 1.05
N ILE A 227 15.44 -7.65 2.10
CA ILE A 227 15.99 -6.28 1.99
C ILE A 227 17.43 -6.34 1.48
N LEU A 228 18.23 -7.30 1.94
CA LEU A 228 19.64 -7.44 1.56
C LEU A 228 19.85 -7.92 0.12
N THR A 229 18.95 -8.76 -0.38
CA THR A 229 19.01 -9.40 -1.71
C THR A 229 19.31 -8.43 -2.87
N PRO A 230 18.58 -7.32 -3.08
CA PRO A 230 18.88 -6.39 -4.18
C PRO A 230 20.30 -5.82 -4.13
N PHE A 231 20.80 -5.50 -2.93
CA PHE A 231 22.16 -4.95 -2.77
C PHE A 231 23.22 -5.99 -3.12
N LEU A 232 23.05 -7.23 -2.65
CA LEU A 232 23.98 -8.32 -2.97
C LEU A 232 24.01 -8.63 -4.46
N ILE A 233 22.85 -8.71 -5.11
CA ILE A 233 22.77 -8.98 -6.54
C ILE A 233 23.44 -7.86 -7.33
N TYR A 234 23.21 -6.60 -6.97
CA TYR A 234 23.82 -5.45 -7.64
C TYR A 234 25.35 -5.47 -7.50
N LEU A 235 25.85 -5.53 -6.26
CA LEU A 235 27.28 -5.42 -5.97
C LEU A 235 28.08 -6.56 -6.62
N VAL A 236 27.60 -7.81 -6.51
CA VAL A 236 28.29 -8.96 -7.12
C VAL A 236 28.28 -8.85 -8.64
N SER A 237 27.21 -8.33 -9.24
CA SER A 237 27.10 -8.23 -10.69
C SER A 237 27.99 -7.13 -11.27
N GLU A 238 28.08 -5.97 -10.61
CA GLU A 238 29.01 -4.90 -11.03
C GLU A 238 30.48 -5.35 -10.87
N GLU A 239 30.82 -6.10 -9.82
CA GLU A 239 32.18 -6.67 -9.64
C GLU A 239 32.54 -7.67 -10.74
N LEU A 240 31.55 -8.39 -11.28
CA LEU A 240 31.71 -9.26 -12.45
C LEU A 240 31.78 -8.50 -13.78
N GLY A 241 31.67 -7.18 -13.77
CA GLY A 241 31.66 -6.33 -14.97
C GLY A 241 30.40 -6.49 -15.83
N VAL A 242 29.31 -7.03 -15.28
CA VAL A 242 28.01 -7.16 -15.95
C VAL A 242 27.02 -6.13 -15.39
N SER A 243 25.87 -5.94 -16.05
CA SER A 243 24.91 -4.91 -15.61
C SER A 243 24.24 -5.28 -14.28
N GLY A 244 24.60 -4.58 -13.19
CA GLY A 244 23.99 -4.78 -11.88
C GLY A 244 22.49 -4.47 -11.87
N ILE A 245 22.07 -3.50 -12.67
CA ILE A 245 20.66 -3.11 -12.80
C ILE A 245 19.82 -4.24 -13.42
N LEU A 246 20.27 -4.79 -14.55
CA LEU A 246 19.57 -5.91 -15.20
C LEU A 246 19.61 -7.16 -14.33
N ALA A 247 20.70 -7.38 -13.58
CA ALA A 247 20.79 -8.48 -12.64
C ALA A 247 19.76 -8.37 -11.52
N VAL A 248 19.57 -7.19 -10.95
CA VAL A 248 18.58 -6.97 -9.89
C VAL A 248 17.15 -7.13 -10.39
N VAL A 249 16.85 -6.65 -11.60
CA VAL A 249 15.54 -6.86 -12.26
C VAL A 249 15.28 -8.36 -12.49
N ALA A 250 16.26 -9.09 -13.05
CA ALA A 250 16.16 -10.53 -13.22
C ALA A 250 15.98 -11.24 -11.87
N GLY A 251 16.69 -10.78 -10.84
CA GLY A 251 16.59 -11.30 -9.49
C GLY A 251 15.20 -11.12 -8.89
N GLY A 252 14.59 -9.95 -9.07
CA GLY A 252 13.22 -9.65 -8.66
C GLY A 252 12.19 -10.53 -9.36
N ILE A 253 12.33 -10.74 -10.67
CA ILE A 253 11.48 -11.64 -11.46
C ILE A 253 11.60 -13.09 -10.96
N VAL A 254 12.81 -13.58 -10.68
CA VAL A 254 13.03 -14.93 -10.13
C VAL A 254 12.38 -15.08 -8.75
N HIS A 255 12.45 -14.05 -7.90
CA HIS A 255 11.76 -14.02 -6.61
C HIS A 255 10.22 -14.01 -6.74
N ALA A 256 9.67 -13.39 -7.78
CA ALA A 256 8.24 -13.47 -8.08
C ALA A 256 7.82 -14.90 -8.44
N ILE A 257 8.63 -15.61 -9.25
CA ILE A 257 8.34 -16.99 -9.67
C ILE A 257 8.24 -17.93 -8.47
N GLU A 258 9.14 -17.80 -7.50
CA GLU A 258 9.11 -18.62 -6.28
C GLU A 258 7.90 -18.31 -5.41
N LYS A 259 7.54 -17.02 -5.27
CA LYS A 259 6.35 -16.59 -4.52
C LYS A 259 5.08 -17.24 -5.08
N ASP A 260 4.93 -17.27 -6.40
CA ASP A 260 3.76 -17.85 -7.08
C ASP A 260 3.71 -19.38 -7.03
N ARG A 261 4.82 -20.07 -6.72
CA ARG A 261 4.90 -21.54 -6.67
C ARG A 261 4.77 -22.10 -5.26
N THR A 262 4.96 -21.27 -4.25
CA THR A 262 4.87 -21.70 -2.85
C THR A 262 3.44 -21.44 -2.40
N ASP A 263 2.59 -22.47 -2.39
CA ASP A 263 1.15 -22.36 -2.06
C ASP A 263 0.87 -22.10 -0.57
N SER A 264 1.89 -22.06 0.31
CA SER A 264 1.67 -21.88 1.75
C SER A 264 2.82 -21.22 2.55
N PRO A 265 3.31 -20.00 2.24
CA PRO A 265 4.08 -19.22 3.19
C PRO A 265 3.09 -18.37 4.00
N GLN A 266 2.94 -18.71 5.28
CA GLN A 266 2.19 -18.01 6.33
C GLN A 266 1.77 -16.60 5.91
N TYR A 267 0.46 -16.37 5.74
CA TYR A 267 -0.12 -15.07 5.38
C TYR A 267 0.48 -13.89 6.20
N LYS A 268 0.81 -14.15 7.47
CA LYS A 268 1.53 -13.24 8.37
C LYS A 268 2.89 -12.77 7.83
N LEU A 269 3.73 -13.66 7.30
CA LEU A 269 5.04 -13.32 6.71
C LEU A 269 4.89 -12.39 5.50
N GLN A 270 3.90 -12.67 4.64
CA GLN A 270 3.66 -11.88 3.44
C GLN A 270 3.12 -10.49 3.78
N LEU A 271 2.21 -10.40 4.76
CA LEU A 271 1.64 -9.14 5.20
C LEU A 271 2.71 -8.22 5.78
N VAL A 272 3.53 -8.72 6.73
CA VAL A 272 4.61 -7.94 7.35
C VAL A 272 5.64 -7.50 6.31
N SER A 273 6.06 -8.42 5.42
CA SER A 273 6.97 -8.10 4.31
C SER A 273 6.40 -6.99 3.42
N ALA A 274 5.14 -7.10 2.99
CA ALA A 274 4.50 -6.11 2.14
C ALA A 274 4.44 -4.72 2.79
N SER A 275 4.10 -4.65 4.09
CA SER A 275 4.09 -3.40 4.85
C SER A 275 5.49 -2.77 4.94
N ILE A 276 6.52 -3.56 5.25
CA ILE A 276 7.90 -3.07 5.35
C ILE A 276 8.40 -2.57 3.99
N TRP A 277 8.16 -3.32 2.91
CA TRP A 277 8.48 -2.87 1.56
C TRP A 277 7.74 -1.59 1.20
N SER A 278 6.45 -1.45 1.56
CA SER A 278 5.71 -0.22 1.29
C SER A 278 6.32 1.00 2.00
N VAL A 279 6.78 0.85 3.26
CA VAL A 279 7.44 1.92 4.00
C VAL A 279 8.82 2.22 3.41
N LEU A 280 9.60 1.18 3.09
CA LEU A 280 10.92 1.31 2.49
C LEU A 280 10.84 2.05 1.15
N LEU A 281 9.94 1.65 0.25
CA LEU A 281 9.76 2.31 -1.05
C LEU A 281 9.28 3.75 -0.90
N PHE A 282 8.42 4.04 0.09
CA PHE A 282 8.00 5.40 0.37
C PHE A 282 9.18 6.28 0.81
N ILE A 283 10.05 5.75 1.66
CA ILE A 283 11.28 6.42 2.10
C ILE A 283 12.24 6.61 0.92
N LEU A 284 12.55 5.55 0.17
CA LEU A 284 13.49 5.62 -0.95
C LEU A 284 13.04 6.62 -2.03
N ASN A 285 11.77 6.55 -2.46
CA ASN A 285 11.24 7.53 -3.42
C ASN A 285 11.22 8.95 -2.83
N GLY A 286 10.83 9.09 -1.56
CA GLY A 286 10.83 10.39 -0.89
C GLY A 286 12.21 11.02 -0.78
N MET A 287 13.24 10.21 -0.50
CA MET A 287 14.64 10.62 -0.47
C MET A 287 15.08 11.12 -1.85
N VAL A 288 14.78 10.38 -2.92
CA VAL A 288 15.10 10.80 -4.28
C VAL A 288 14.50 12.17 -4.60
N PHE A 289 13.21 12.37 -4.32
CA PHE A 289 12.53 13.63 -4.62
C PHE A 289 13.03 14.79 -3.75
N LEU A 290 13.38 14.54 -2.50
CA LEU A 290 14.02 15.54 -1.64
C LEU A 290 15.41 15.91 -2.12
N ILE A 291 16.25 14.93 -2.48
CA ILE A 291 17.59 15.14 -3.04
C ILE A 291 17.49 15.97 -4.32
N LEU A 292 16.53 15.66 -5.20
CA LEU A 292 16.23 16.47 -6.37
C LEU A 292 15.94 17.92 -5.99
N GLY A 293 15.06 18.13 -5.02
CA GLY A 293 14.70 19.46 -4.52
C GLY A 293 15.89 20.24 -3.95
N ILE A 294 16.76 19.56 -3.20
CA ILE A 294 17.98 20.16 -2.62
C ILE A 294 18.96 20.58 -3.71
N SER A 295 19.01 19.84 -4.81
CA SER A 295 19.96 20.10 -5.91
C SER A 295 19.53 21.26 -6.81
N ILE A 296 18.25 21.65 -6.82
CA ILE A 296 17.73 22.69 -7.71
C ILE A 296 18.41 24.06 -7.48
N PRO A 297 18.51 24.60 -6.24
CA PRO A 297 19.12 25.90 -6.01
C PRO A 297 20.58 25.99 -6.45
N ASP A 298 21.39 24.96 -6.17
CA ASP A 298 22.81 24.93 -6.56
C ASP A 298 22.94 25.04 -8.08
N VAL A 299 22.19 24.22 -8.81
CA VAL A 299 22.23 24.16 -10.28
C VAL A 299 21.67 25.45 -10.91
N VAL A 300 20.62 26.04 -10.33
CA VAL A 300 20.07 27.34 -10.77
C VAL A 300 21.09 28.47 -10.52
N SER A 301 21.81 28.44 -9.41
CA SER A 301 22.76 29.49 -9.04
C SER A 301 23.97 29.55 -9.97
N VAL A 302 24.41 28.41 -10.50
CA VAL A 302 25.51 28.32 -11.47
C VAL A 302 25.11 28.99 -12.79
N ILE A 303 23.92 28.71 -13.29
CA ILE A 303 23.42 29.28 -14.55
C ILE A 303 23.09 30.76 -14.42
N TYR A 304 22.49 31.17 -13.29
CA TYR A 304 22.17 32.59 -13.09
C TYR A 304 23.43 33.47 -12.99
N ARG A 305 24.58 32.90 -12.61
CA ARG A 305 25.87 33.59 -12.55
C ARG A 305 26.60 33.62 -13.88
N ASP A 306 26.30 32.71 -14.80
CA ASP A 306 26.89 32.69 -16.13
C ASP A 306 26.16 33.68 -17.04
N THR A 307 26.78 34.83 -17.28
CA THR A 307 26.21 35.91 -18.12
C THR A 307 26.25 35.60 -19.61
N ALA A 308 26.82 34.47 -20.03
CA ALA A 308 26.94 34.08 -21.43
C ALA A 308 25.63 33.52 -22.03
N VAL A 309 24.70 33.03 -21.20
CA VAL A 309 23.44 32.42 -21.65
C VAL A 309 22.24 33.11 -21.01
N ASP A 310 21.30 33.59 -21.83
CA ASP A 310 20.09 34.24 -21.33
C ASP A 310 19.19 33.24 -20.58
N ASN A 311 18.81 33.57 -19.35
CA ASN A 311 18.00 32.73 -18.45
C ASN A 311 16.68 32.27 -19.10
N LEU A 312 16.05 33.15 -19.90
CA LEU A 312 14.82 32.83 -20.62
C LEU A 312 15.06 31.72 -21.66
N THR A 313 16.22 31.74 -22.31
CA THR A 313 16.61 30.79 -23.35
C THR A 313 16.81 29.39 -22.75
N VAL A 314 17.43 29.27 -21.57
CA VAL A 314 17.61 27.97 -20.91
C VAL A 314 16.27 27.36 -20.46
N ILE A 315 15.35 28.18 -19.94
CA ILE A 315 13.99 27.73 -19.61
C ILE A 315 13.26 27.27 -20.87
N LEU A 316 13.42 27.99 -21.98
CA LEU A 316 12.85 27.58 -23.27
C LEU A 316 13.42 26.25 -23.76
N TYR A 317 14.72 25.99 -23.57
CA TYR A 317 15.33 24.68 -23.87
C TYR A 317 14.70 23.56 -23.05
N VAL A 318 14.52 23.74 -21.74
CA VAL A 318 13.84 22.76 -20.88
C VAL A 318 12.44 22.46 -21.40
N LEU A 319 11.65 23.48 -21.70
CA LEU A 319 10.28 23.32 -22.20
C LEU A 319 10.24 22.65 -23.56
N ALA A 320 11.15 23.02 -24.47
CA ALA A 320 11.26 22.45 -25.80
C ALA A 320 11.68 20.98 -25.78
N ILE A 321 12.67 20.62 -24.95
CA ILE A 321 13.06 19.21 -24.74
C ILE A 321 11.89 18.43 -24.14
N THR A 322 11.21 18.97 -23.13
CA THR A 322 10.05 18.32 -22.50
C THR A 322 8.94 18.07 -23.54
N ALA A 323 8.61 19.09 -24.35
CA ALA A 323 7.62 18.98 -25.41
C ALA A 323 8.02 17.96 -26.47
N LEU A 324 9.29 17.94 -26.88
CA LEU A 324 9.85 16.97 -27.82
C LEU A 324 9.69 15.54 -27.29
N LEU A 325 10.04 15.28 -26.04
CA LEU A 325 9.94 13.95 -25.46
C LEU A 325 8.47 13.48 -25.34
N ILE A 326 7.55 14.38 -24.96
CA ILE A 326 6.12 14.08 -24.92
C ILE A 326 5.60 13.80 -26.34
N ALA A 327 5.99 14.60 -27.33
CA ALA A 327 5.60 14.43 -28.72
C ALA A 327 6.14 13.11 -29.31
N LEU A 328 7.40 12.78 -29.06
CA LEU A 328 8.01 11.55 -29.54
C LEU A 328 7.30 10.32 -28.95
N ARG A 329 7.02 10.34 -27.64
CA ARG A 329 6.23 9.29 -26.98
C ARG A 329 4.83 9.18 -27.58
N PHE A 330 4.16 10.30 -27.82
CA PHE A 330 2.83 10.33 -28.45
C PHE A 330 2.83 9.75 -29.86
N VAL A 331 3.77 10.18 -30.71
CA VAL A 331 3.94 9.66 -32.07
C VAL A 331 4.22 8.17 -32.04
N TRP A 332 5.09 7.71 -31.13
CA TRP A 332 5.42 6.29 -30.99
C TRP A 332 4.22 5.44 -30.57
N VAL A 333 3.49 5.86 -29.53
CA VAL A 333 2.26 5.19 -29.07
C VAL A 333 1.21 5.16 -30.19
N TRP A 334 1.09 6.25 -30.96
CA TRP A 334 0.21 6.33 -32.11
C TRP A 334 0.61 5.35 -33.23
N LEU A 335 1.91 5.25 -33.56
CA LEU A 335 2.44 4.30 -34.55
C LEU A 335 2.23 2.84 -34.14
N ILE A 336 2.44 2.50 -32.87
CA ILE A 336 2.14 1.17 -32.32
C ILE A 336 0.67 0.83 -32.51
N CYS A 337 -0.22 1.76 -32.16
CA CYS A 337 -1.67 1.56 -32.27
C CYS A 337 -2.12 1.37 -33.72
N LEU A 338 -1.58 2.14 -34.67
CA LEU A 338 -1.86 1.99 -36.10
C LEU A 338 -1.48 0.60 -36.62
N ARG A 339 -0.35 0.06 -36.17
CA ARG A 339 0.15 -1.25 -36.60
C ARG A 339 -0.59 -2.40 -35.91
N SER A 340 -0.98 -2.23 -34.64
CA SER A 340 -1.75 -3.21 -33.88
C SER A 340 -3.21 -3.31 -34.33
N ALA A 341 -3.82 -2.21 -34.79
CA ALA A 341 -5.18 -2.22 -35.37
C ALA A 341 -5.29 -3.09 -36.63
N ARG A 342 -4.15 -3.44 -37.25
CA ARG A 342 -4.08 -4.33 -38.41
C ARG A 342 -4.02 -5.81 -38.04
N PHE A 343 -3.86 -6.17 -36.75
CA PHE A 343 -3.49 -7.54 -36.33
C PHE A 343 -4.38 -8.26 -35.29
N LYS A 344 -5.47 -7.67 -34.73
CA LYS A 344 -6.52 -8.46 -34.00
C LYS A 344 -7.76 -7.64 -33.56
N ASN A 345 -8.89 -8.35 -33.42
CA ASN A 345 -10.25 -7.96 -32.98
C ASN A 345 -10.38 -7.42 -31.53
N GLY A 346 -9.47 -6.55 -31.08
CA GLY A 346 -9.65 -5.78 -29.84
C GLY A 346 -9.95 -4.33 -30.20
N GLY A 347 -11.04 -3.76 -29.68
CA GLY A 347 -11.52 -2.42 -30.03
C GLY A 347 -10.40 -1.35 -30.04
N LYS A 348 -10.50 -0.40 -30.97
CA LYS A 348 -9.51 0.68 -31.14
C LYS A 348 -9.28 1.38 -29.79
N PRO A 349 -8.04 1.44 -29.25
CA PRO A 349 -7.77 2.22 -28.04
C PRO A 349 -8.16 3.67 -28.30
N SER A 350 -9.05 4.20 -27.45
CA SER A 350 -9.61 5.55 -27.54
C SER A 350 -8.48 6.57 -27.63
N MET A 351 -8.66 7.65 -28.39
CA MET A 351 -7.69 8.74 -28.50
C MET A 351 -7.27 9.29 -27.11
N LYS A 352 -8.21 9.26 -26.15
CA LYS A 352 -7.95 9.60 -24.74
C LYS A 352 -6.89 8.71 -24.11
N SER A 353 -6.94 7.40 -24.32
CA SER A 353 -5.95 6.45 -23.76
C SER A 353 -4.53 6.69 -24.29
N ARG A 354 -4.40 7.10 -25.56
CA ARG A 354 -3.10 7.41 -26.18
C ARG A 354 -2.48 8.66 -25.58
N ILE A 355 -3.29 9.70 -25.42
CA ILE A 355 -2.88 10.96 -24.80
C ILE A 355 -2.47 10.72 -23.35
N ILE A 356 -3.29 9.97 -22.58
CA ILE A 356 -2.98 9.62 -21.19
C ILE A 356 -1.66 8.86 -21.08
N THR A 357 -1.43 7.84 -21.91
CA THR A 357 -0.19 7.02 -21.90
C THR A 357 1.07 7.84 -22.27
N SER A 358 0.87 8.90 -23.06
CA SER A 358 1.98 9.78 -23.48
C SER A 358 2.34 10.79 -22.40
N ILE A 359 1.34 11.33 -21.71
CA ILE A 359 1.53 12.30 -20.62
C ILE A 359 1.98 11.60 -19.33
N SER A 360 1.60 10.33 -19.15
CA SER A 360 2.02 9.51 -18.01
C SER A 360 3.47 9.05 -18.07
N GLY A 361 4.30 9.52 -19.00
CA GLY A 361 5.74 9.25 -19.01
C GLY A 361 6.51 10.24 -18.14
N VAL A 362 6.28 10.25 -16.83
CA VAL A 362 6.99 11.14 -15.90
C VAL A 362 8.43 10.65 -15.73
N ARG A 363 9.41 11.56 -15.58
CA ARG A 363 10.81 11.21 -15.30
C ARG A 363 11.06 11.24 -13.80
N GLY A 364 11.98 10.42 -13.31
CA GLY A 364 12.15 10.21 -11.87
C GLY A 364 13.58 9.92 -11.44
N ALA A 365 13.71 9.01 -10.47
CA ALA A 365 14.95 8.74 -9.74
C ALA A 365 16.15 8.41 -10.63
N VAL A 366 15.94 7.56 -11.63
CA VAL A 366 16.99 7.06 -12.52
C VAL A 366 17.57 8.18 -13.37
N THR A 367 16.74 9.12 -13.83
CA THR A 367 17.19 10.30 -14.58
C THR A 367 18.11 11.18 -13.73
N LEU A 368 17.78 11.37 -12.46
CA LEU A 368 18.64 12.15 -11.56
C LEU A 368 19.98 11.45 -11.28
N ALA A 369 19.94 10.14 -11.01
CA ALA A 369 21.12 9.32 -10.80
C ALA A 369 22.09 9.40 -11.99
N GLY A 370 21.54 9.23 -13.20
CA GLY A 370 22.28 9.32 -14.45
C GLY A 370 22.96 10.68 -14.61
N ALA A 371 22.24 11.78 -14.36
CA ALA A 371 22.78 13.12 -14.48
C ALA A 371 23.98 13.35 -13.52
N PHE A 372 23.89 12.89 -12.27
CA PHE A 372 25.02 13.00 -11.33
C PHE A 372 26.19 12.07 -11.64
N SER A 373 25.93 10.95 -12.32
CA SER A 373 26.97 10.01 -12.75
C SER A 373 27.81 10.48 -13.93
N ILE A 374 27.50 11.65 -14.52
CA ILE A 374 28.35 12.26 -15.54
C ILE A 374 29.71 12.61 -14.91
N PRO A 375 30.82 12.08 -15.45
CA PRO A 375 32.17 12.34 -14.94
C PRO A 375 32.48 13.83 -14.82
N LEU A 376 33.31 14.19 -13.85
CA LEU A 376 33.80 15.57 -13.71
C LEU A 376 34.84 15.94 -14.77
N VAL A 377 35.59 14.95 -15.24
CA VAL A 377 36.70 15.10 -16.17
C VAL A 377 36.63 14.06 -17.29
N LEU A 378 37.16 14.43 -18.46
CA LEU A 378 37.42 13.54 -19.59
C LEU A 378 38.74 12.77 -19.37
N ASP A 379 39.03 11.77 -20.22
CA ASP A 379 40.25 10.94 -20.13
C ASP A 379 41.55 11.75 -20.31
N ASP A 380 41.45 12.92 -20.97
CA ASP A 380 42.54 13.86 -21.16
C ASP A 380 42.76 14.81 -19.96
N GLY A 381 41.95 14.67 -18.90
CA GLY A 381 41.99 15.48 -17.68
C GLY A 381 41.27 16.84 -17.80
N SER A 382 40.67 17.15 -18.95
CA SER A 382 39.88 18.37 -19.13
C SER A 382 38.50 18.25 -18.47
N PRO A 383 37.86 19.35 -18.03
CA PRO A 383 36.54 19.30 -17.40
C PRO A 383 35.47 18.82 -18.40
N PHE A 384 34.51 18.03 -17.92
CA PHE A 384 33.43 17.53 -18.77
C PHE A 384 32.61 18.69 -19.36
N PRO A 385 32.40 18.75 -20.68
CA PRO A 385 31.75 19.89 -21.33
C PRO A 385 30.32 20.11 -20.83
N GLU A 386 30.01 21.33 -20.40
CA GLU A 386 28.64 21.77 -20.09
C GLU A 386 27.90 20.88 -19.07
N ARG A 387 28.62 20.22 -18.15
CA ARG A 387 28.05 19.27 -17.18
C ARG A 387 26.93 19.88 -16.35
N ASP A 388 27.13 21.09 -15.82
CA ASP A 388 26.14 21.74 -14.96
C ASP A 388 24.88 22.13 -15.74
N LEU A 389 25.04 22.53 -17.01
CA LEU A 389 23.92 22.75 -17.93
C LEU A 389 23.14 21.45 -18.19
N ILE A 390 23.83 20.32 -18.39
CA ILE A 390 23.19 19.01 -18.58
C ILE A 390 22.37 18.62 -17.34
N ILE A 391 22.93 18.81 -16.14
CA ILE A 391 22.22 18.53 -14.87
C ILE A 391 21.01 19.46 -14.72
N PHE A 392 21.13 20.73 -15.08
CA PHE A 392 20.00 21.67 -15.08
C PHE A 392 18.88 21.24 -16.03
N LEU A 393 19.23 20.90 -17.27
CA LEU A 393 18.27 20.44 -18.26
C LEU A 393 17.57 19.16 -17.77
N ALA A 394 18.32 18.22 -17.17
CA ALA A 394 17.76 17.01 -16.59
C ALA A 394 16.77 17.31 -15.44
N ALA A 395 17.17 18.12 -14.46
CA ALA A 395 16.32 18.51 -13.33
C ALA A 395 15.08 19.29 -13.79
N GLY A 396 15.26 20.21 -14.73
CA GLY A 396 14.19 21.01 -15.32
C GLY A 396 13.17 20.14 -16.07
N VAL A 397 13.62 19.15 -16.85
CA VAL A 397 12.74 18.22 -17.57
C VAL A 397 12.01 17.28 -16.60
N ILE A 398 12.65 16.83 -15.52
CA ILE A 398 11.96 16.08 -14.47
C ILE A 398 10.82 16.91 -13.88
N LEU A 399 11.12 18.14 -13.44
CA LEU A 399 10.16 19.03 -12.79
C LEU A 399 9.02 19.43 -13.74
N SER A 400 9.33 19.82 -14.98
CA SER A 400 8.33 20.17 -15.98
C SER A 400 7.43 18.98 -16.31
N SER A 401 7.99 17.77 -16.48
CA SER A 401 7.22 16.57 -16.79
C SER A 401 6.28 16.19 -15.66
N LEU A 402 6.73 16.34 -14.40
CA LEU A 402 5.95 16.01 -13.22
C LEU A 402 4.83 17.03 -12.97
N ILE A 403 5.11 18.33 -13.18
CA ILE A 403 4.09 19.39 -13.12
C ILE A 403 3.05 19.19 -14.23
N ILE A 404 3.48 18.99 -15.48
CA ILE A 404 2.58 18.76 -16.61
C ILE A 404 1.70 17.55 -16.32
N ALA A 405 2.27 16.42 -15.89
CA ALA A 405 1.49 15.23 -15.56
C ALA A 405 0.51 15.47 -14.39
N SER A 406 0.92 16.20 -13.34
CA SER A 406 0.06 16.52 -12.19
C SER A 406 -1.15 17.39 -12.54
N VAL A 407 -1.04 18.23 -13.57
CA VAL A 407 -2.10 19.13 -14.01
C VAL A 407 -2.94 18.48 -15.12
N LEU A 408 -2.31 17.94 -16.18
CA LEU A 408 -3.02 17.40 -17.33
C LEU A 408 -3.69 16.05 -17.07
N LEU A 409 -3.09 15.15 -16.28
CA LEU A 409 -3.70 13.84 -16.04
C LEU A 409 -5.07 13.97 -15.37
N PRO A 410 -5.25 14.77 -14.29
CA PRO A 410 -6.58 15.02 -13.70
C PRO A 410 -7.60 15.69 -14.62
N LEU A 411 -7.16 16.50 -15.58
CA LEU A 411 -8.06 17.19 -16.51
C LEU A 411 -8.56 16.27 -17.63
N ILE A 412 -7.72 15.33 -18.07
CA ILE A 412 -7.99 14.44 -19.21
C ILE A 412 -8.66 13.14 -18.77
N ALA A 413 -8.28 12.63 -17.59
CA ALA A 413 -8.95 11.50 -17.00
C ALA A 413 -10.32 11.92 -16.45
N ARG A 414 -11.32 11.05 -16.63
CA ARG A 414 -12.72 11.32 -16.33
C ARG A 414 -12.87 11.70 -14.85
N ARG A 415 -13.54 12.84 -14.59
CA ARG A 415 -13.90 13.31 -13.24
C ARG A 415 -14.79 12.26 -12.56
N GLU A 416 -14.57 12.08 -11.26
CA GLU A 416 -15.14 11.06 -10.34
C GLU A 416 -16.67 10.83 -10.38
N GLU A 417 -17.45 11.68 -11.04
CA GLU A 417 -18.92 11.69 -10.95
C GLU A 417 -19.58 10.64 -11.84
N ASP A 418 -19.13 10.43 -13.09
CA ASP A 418 -19.76 9.48 -14.03
C ASP A 418 -19.51 8.00 -13.67
N SER A 419 -18.42 7.69 -12.95
CA SER A 419 -18.05 6.32 -12.59
C SER A 419 -18.57 5.90 -11.21
N ARG A 420 -19.15 6.81 -10.43
CA ARG A 420 -19.68 6.49 -9.09
C ARG A 420 -21.00 5.74 -9.16
N GLU A 421 -21.90 6.08 -10.08
CA GLU A 421 -23.24 5.45 -10.10
C GLU A 421 -23.24 4.04 -10.67
N GLU A 422 -22.58 3.80 -11.82
CA GLU A 422 -22.47 2.45 -12.40
C GLU A 422 -21.58 1.51 -11.58
N SER A 423 -20.48 2.04 -11.01
CA SER A 423 -19.55 1.24 -10.22
C SER A 423 -20.02 1.06 -8.78
N GLU A 424 -20.81 1.97 -8.19
CA GLU A 424 -21.43 1.70 -6.87
C GLU A 424 -22.56 0.68 -6.98
N GLN A 425 -23.38 0.68 -8.02
CA GLN A 425 -24.45 -0.33 -8.14
C GLN A 425 -23.90 -1.71 -8.52
N ALA A 426 -22.91 -1.77 -9.42
CA ALA A 426 -22.20 -3.00 -9.74
C ALA A 426 -21.30 -3.49 -8.59
N ALA A 427 -20.61 -2.60 -7.87
CA ALA A 427 -19.84 -2.98 -6.70
C ALA A 427 -20.76 -3.34 -5.53
N LYS A 428 -21.89 -2.65 -5.27
CA LYS A 428 -22.86 -3.04 -4.24
C LYS A 428 -23.42 -4.43 -4.53
N SER A 429 -23.78 -4.74 -5.77
CA SER A 429 -24.29 -6.07 -6.13
C SER A 429 -23.19 -7.14 -6.05
N GLN A 430 -21.97 -6.85 -6.51
CA GLN A 430 -20.86 -7.80 -6.55
C GLN A 430 -20.17 -7.95 -5.18
N ILE A 431 -20.21 -6.95 -4.30
CA ILE A 431 -19.81 -7.02 -2.89
C ILE A 431 -20.86 -7.78 -2.10
N VAL A 432 -22.16 -7.54 -2.31
CA VAL A 432 -23.21 -8.36 -1.68
C VAL A 432 -23.14 -9.81 -2.17
N GLU A 433 -22.80 -10.04 -3.44
CA GLU A 433 -22.63 -11.38 -4.01
C GLU A 433 -21.33 -12.06 -3.53
N ASN A 434 -20.21 -11.33 -3.42
CA ASN A 434 -18.97 -11.83 -2.84
C ASN A 434 -19.08 -12.04 -1.32
N CYS A 435 -19.82 -11.19 -0.60
CA CYS A 435 -20.18 -11.42 0.79
C CYS A 435 -21.09 -12.64 0.91
N LYS A 436 -22.10 -12.80 0.03
CA LYS A 436 -22.89 -14.04 -0.06
C LYS A 436 -22.03 -15.25 -0.43
N ALA A 437 -20.97 -15.10 -1.22
CA ALA A 437 -20.07 -16.17 -1.65
C ALA A 437 -19.02 -16.53 -0.60
N ILE A 438 -18.56 -15.58 0.22
CA ILE A 438 -17.71 -15.82 1.41
C ILE A 438 -18.56 -16.46 2.50
N VAL A 439 -19.81 -15.99 2.67
CA VAL A 439 -20.82 -16.58 3.59
C VAL A 439 -21.28 -17.97 3.13
N ARG A 440 -21.36 -18.24 1.81
CA ARG A 440 -21.64 -19.58 1.26
C ARG A 440 -20.38 -20.46 1.17
N GLY A 441 -19.23 -19.86 0.95
CA GLY A 441 -17.95 -20.53 0.63
C GLY A 441 -17.32 -21.28 1.79
N GLY A 442 -17.68 -20.96 3.03
CA GLY A 442 -17.37 -21.80 4.21
C GLY A 442 -17.98 -23.20 4.16
N THR A 443 -18.84 -23.52 3.19
CA THR A 443 -19.34 -24.89 2.94
C THR A 443 -18.63 -25.61 1.78
N ALA A 444 -17.85 -24.92 0.95
CA ALA A 444 -17.21 -25.53 -0.23
C ALA A 444 -15.86 -26.20 0.09
N GLU A 445 -15.23 -25.88 1.23
CA GLU A 445 -13.99 -26.49 1.69
C GLU A 445 -14.20 -27.89 2.33
N LYS A 446 -15.36 -28.51 2.09
CA LYS A 446 -15.64 -29.91 2.45
C LYS A 446 -15.39 -30.90 1.30
N ASN A 447 -15.23 -30.44 0.06
CA ASN A 447 -15.15 -31.32 -1.12
C ASN A 447 -13.75 -31.45 -1.76
N ARG A 448 -12.68 -31.02 -1.09
CA ARG A 448 -11.29 -31.20 -1.58
C ARG A 448 -10.28 -31.68 -0.55
N VAL A 449 -10.73 -32.35 0.51
CA VAL A 449 -9.85 -32.99 1.50
C VAL A 449 -10.15 -34.49 1.58
N ASP A 450 -9.94 -35.19 0.48
CA ASP A 450 -9.66 -36.64 0.49
C ASP A 450 -8.14 -36.80 0.32
N ALA A 451 -7.38 -36.73 1.42
CA ALA A 451 -6.07 -37.38 1.62
C ALA A 451 -5.28 -36.83 2.84
N VAL A 452 -5.88 -36.70 4.03
CA VAL A 452 -5.15 -36.74 5.33
C VAL A 452 -6.10 -37.31 6.40
N PRO A 453 -5.69 -38.27 7.26
CA PRO A 453 -6.58 -38.88 8.24
C PRO A 453 -6.84 -37.94 9.43
N ALA A 454 -8.14 -37.76 9.72
CA ALA A 454 -8.79 -37.34 10.97
C ALA A 454 -7.94 -36.69 12.09
N VAL A 455 -8.16 -35.39 12.31
CA VAL A 455 -8.37 -34.87 13.66
C VAL A 455 -9.90 -34.75 13.84
N PRO A 456 -10.54 -35.53 14.73
CA PRO A 456 -11.99 -35.49 14.92
C PRO A 456 -12.41 -34.21 15.68
N GLY A 457 -13.38 -33.49 15.13
CA GLY A 457 -14.18 -32.50 15.87
C GLY A 457 -13.96 -31.05 15.48
N LEU A 458 -14.64 -30.59 14.43
CA LEU A 458 -15.41 -29.33 14.43
C LEU A 458 -16.16 -29.12 13.08
N PRO A 459 -17.30 -29.81 12.85
CA PRO A 459 -18.22 -29.50 11.74
C PRO A 459 -19.46 -28.66 12.17
N GLY A 460 -19.44 -28.01 13.35
CA GLY A 460 -20.66 -27.51 14.00
C GLY A 460 -20.87 -25.98 14.07
N THR A 461 -19.90 -25.14 13.70
CA THR A 461 -19.91 -23.71 14.06
C THR A 461 -20.63 -22.79 13.08
N PHE A 462 -20.78 -23.19 11.81
CA PHE A 462 -21.41 -22.38 10.76
C PHE A 462 -22.95 -22.27 10.80
N PRO A 463 -23.72 -23.29 11.20
CA PRO A 463 -25.19 -23.20 11.25
C PRO A 463 -25.72 -22.15 12.24
N ALA A 464 -25.04 -21.96 13.38
CA ALA A 464 -25.49 -21.02 14.42
C ALA A 464 -25.30 -19.55 13.99
N LEU A 465 -24.18 -19.23 13.33
CA LEU A 465 -23.96 -17.92 12.73
C LEU A 465 -24.95 -17.65 11.59
N GLN A 466 -25.31 -18.68 10.83
CA GLN A 466 -26.33 -18.61 9.77
C GLN A 466 -27.74 -18.35 10.34
N GLU A 467 -28.06 -18.88 11.52
CA GLU A 467 -29.32 -18.60 12.22
C GLU A 467 -29.39 -17.16 12.76
N ILE A 468 -28.31 -16.66 13.36
CA ILE A 468 -28.18 -15.26 13.81
C ILE A 468 -28.28 -14.31 12.60
N GLN A 469 -27.63 -14.65 11.49
CA GLN A 469 -27.66 -13.91 10.23
C GLN A 469 -29.04 -13.88 9.58
N ASN A 470 -29.76 -15.01 9.58
CA ASN A 470 -31.13 -15.07 9.07
C ASN A 470 -32.11 -14.26 9.94
N LYS A 471 -31.88 -14.16 11.25
CA LYS A 471 -32.69 -13.33 12.15
C LYS A 471 -32.44 -11.82 11.96
N LEU A 472 -31.21 -11.43 11.61
CA LEU A 472 -30.83 -10.04 11.32
C LEU A 472 -31.28 -9.56 9.93
N MET A 473 -31.40 -10.46 8.95
CA MET A 473 -31.84 -10.15 7.57
C MET A 473 -33.35 -9.89 7.42
N ILE A 474 -34.13 -9.96 8.51
CA ILE A 474 -35.59 -9.71 8.50
C ILE A 474 -35.92 -8.21 8.57
N THR A 475 -34.98 -7.34 8.94
CA THR A 475 -35.19 -5.89 8.91
C THR A 475 -34.87 -5.30 7.54
N SER A 476 -35.90 -4.78 6.87
CA SER A 476 -35.77 -4.09 5.58
C SER A 476 -34.70 -2.98 5.66
N PRO A 477 -33.81 -2.85 4.65
CA PRO A 477 -32.73 -1.87 4.64
C PRO A 477 -33.17 -0.40 4.71
N ASP A 478 -34.45 -0.08 4.47
CA ASP A 478 -35.01 1.27 4.47
C ASP A 478 -35.55 1.79 5.82
N ASP A 479 -35.64 0.97 6.87
CA ASP A 479 -36.18 1.42 8.17
C ASP A 479 -35.09 2.02 9.10
N LYS A 480 -34.74 3.28 8.84
CA LYS A 480 -33.80 4.03 9.70
C LYS A 480 -34.36 4.34 11.08
N TYR A 481 -35.67 4.57 11.17
CA TYR A 481 -36.33 5.00 12.41
C TYR A 481 -36.42 3.84 13.41
N GLY A 482 -36.83 2.64 12.96
CA GLY A 482 -36.86 1.45 13.82
C GLY A 482 -35.48 1.06 14.37
N LYS A 483 -34.40 1.26 13.59
CA LYS A 483 -33.01 1.02 14.02
C LYS A 483 -32.55 1.98 15.12
N GLU A 484 -32.89 3.27 15.02
CA GLU A 484 -32.58 4.24 16.08
C GLU A 484 -33.36 3.94 17.36
N CYS A 485 -34.64 3.57 17.25
CA CYS A 485 -35.45 3.17 18.41
C CYS A 485 -34.89 1.90 19.08
N ALA A 486 -34.50 0.88 18.30
CA ALA A 486 -33.89 -0.33 18.84
C ALA A 486 -32.54 -0.06 19.52
N LEU A 487 -31.71 0.82 18.94
CA LEU A 487 -30.44 1.23 19.55
C LEU A 487 -30.64 1.92 20.91
N LYS A 488 -31.61 2.86 20.99
CA LYS A 488 -31.97 3.53 22.24
C LYS A 488 -32.45 2.52 23.29
N ALA A 489 -33.35 1.61 22.91
CA ALA A 489 -33.83 0.55 23.80
C ALA A 489 -32.70 -0.36 24.33
N ARG A 490 -31.70 -0.70 23.50
CA ARG A 490 -30.53 -1.49 23.94
C ARG A 490 -29.68 -0.74 24.96
N LEU A 491 -29.47 0.57 24.77
CA LEU A 491 -28.74 1.41 25.73
C LEU A 491 -29.50 1.55 27.06
N THR A 492 -30.82 1.76 27.01
CA THR A 492 -31.68 1.79 28.21
C THR A 492 -31.60 0.46 28.97
N GLY A 493 -31.66 -0.66 28.24
CA GLY A 493 -31.49 -2.00 28.82
C GLY A 493 -30.14 -2.20 29.51
N LEU A 494 -29.03 -1.86 28.85
CA LEU A 494 -27.67 -1.99 29.41
C LEU A 494 -27.47 -1.15 30.68
N GLN A 495 -28.02 0.06 30.71
CA GLN A 495 -27.96 0.91 31.90
C GLN A 495 -28.73 0.29 33.08
N ALA A 496 -29.85 -0.36 32.82
CA ALA A 496 -30.63 -1.06 33.84
C ALA A 496 -29.90 -2.32 34.34
N GLU A 497 -29.30 -3.11 33.45
CA GLU A 497 -28.45 -4.25 33.82
C GLU A 497 -27.28 -3.82 34.71
N ARG A 498 -26.65 -2.68 34.38
CA ARG A 498 -25.54 -2.12 35.16
C ARG A 498 -25.97 -1.72 36.57
N ARG A 499 -27.11 -1.06 36.73
CA ARG A 499 -27.64 -0.66 38.05
C ARG A 499 -27.95 -1.88 38.92
N GLU A 500 -28.57 -2.90 38.32
CA GLU A 500 -28.90 -4.15 39.02
C GLU A 500 -27.62 -4.89 39.44
N LEU A 501 -26.64 -5.02 38.54
CA LEU A 501 -25.36 -5.66 38.84
C LEU A 501 -24.61 -4.94 39.98
N SER A 502 -24.57 -3.61 39.98
CA SER A 502 -23.99 -2.84 41.07
C SER A 502 -24.69 -3.11 42.41
N GLY A 503 -26.03 -3.15 42.42
CA GLY A 503 -26.80 -3.49 43.62
C GLY A 503 -26.54 -4.92 44.12
N LEU A 504 -26.34 -5.88 43.23
CA LEU A 504 -26.00 -7.26 43.58
C LEU A 504 -24.58 -7.41 44.13
N ILE A 505 -23.64 -6.58 43.67
CA ILE A 505 -22.27 -6.51 44.22
C ILE A 505 -22.28 -5.88 45.62
N GLU A 506 -22.98 -4.76 45.80
CA GLU A 506 -23.12 -4.07 47.09
C GLU A 506 -23.86 -4.92 48.14
N GLY A 507 -24.87 -5.69 47.70
CA GLY A 507 -25.63 -6.62 48.54
C GLY A 507 -24.90 -7.91 48.92
N GLY A 508 -23.69 -8.15 48.39
CA GLY A 508 -22.89 -9.35 48.66
C GLY A 508 -23.42 -10.64 48.03
N SER A 509 -24.41 -10.56 47.14
CA SER A 509 -25.02 -11.70 46.45
C SER A 509 -24.10 -12.30 45.37
N ILE A 510 -23.15 -11.51 44.86
CA ILE A 510 -22.14 -11.92 43.88
C ILE A 510 -20.75 -11.57 44.42
N SER A 511 -19.77 -12.47 44.26
CA SER A 511 -18.37 -12.19 44.58
C SER A 511 -17.84 -10.99 43.78
N SER A 512 -17.02 -10.14 44.40
CA SER A 512 -16.44 -8.95 43.75
C SER A 512 -15.74 -9.27 42.42
N GLU A 513 -15.07 -10.42 42.32
CA GLU A 513 -14.38 -10.90 41.11
C GLU A 513 -15.36 -11.23 39.96
N ALA A 514 -16.41 -12.01 40.22
CA ALA A 514 -17.43 -12.32 39.22
C ALA A 514 -18.25 -11.08 38.80
N GLY A 515 -18.53 -10.18 39.75
CA GLY A 515 -19.20 -8.90 39.47
C GLY A 515 -18.36 -8.01 38.54
N GLN A 516 -17.05 -7.94 38.76
CA GLN A 516 -16.13 -7.20 37.89
C GLN A 516 -16.09 -7.78 36.46
N ALA A 517 -16.00 -9.10 36.32
CA ALA A 517 -16.01 -9.74 35.01
C ALA A 517 -17.32 -9.46 34.23
N MET A 518 -18.47 -9.48 34.92
CA MET A 518 -19.76 -9.14 34.30
C MET A 518 -19.84 -7.65 33.93
N MET A 519 -19.25 -6.77 34.74
CA MET A 519 -19.20 -5.33 34.45
C MET A 519 -18.35 -5.04 33.21
N GLU A 520 -17.22 -5.72 33.03
CA GLU A 520 -16.38 -5.60 31.83
C GLU A 520 -17.10 -6.05 30.55
N LEU A 521 -17.94 -7.08 30.64
CA LEU A 521 -18.78 -7.51 29.52
C LEU A 521 -19.82 -6.47 29.14
N LEU A 522 -20.44 -5.80 30.12
CA LEU A 522 -21.40 -4.70 29.86
C LEU A 522 -20.70 -3.48 29.24
N ASP A 523 -19.50 -3.12 29.73
CA ASP A 523 -18.66 -2.06 29.14
C ASP A 523 -18.33 -2.36 27.66
N HIS A 524 -18.03 -3.63 27.32
CA HIS A 524 -17.76 -4.06 25.95
C HIS A 524 -19.01 -3.95 25.06
N LYS A 525 -20.17 -4.40 25.53
CA LYS A 525 -21.45 -4.28 24.80
C LYS A 525 -21.82 -2.82 24.52
N GLU A 526 -21.59 -1.92 25.49
CA GLU A 526 -21.87 -0.49 25.33
C GLU A 526 -20.93 0.18 24.31
N ALA A 527 -19.66 -0.24 24.26
CA ALA A 527 -18.69 0.23 23.27
C ALA A 527 -19.06 -0.15 21.83
N LEU A 528 -19.66 -1.33 21.61
CA LEU A 528 -20.16 -1.77 20.31
C LEU A 528 -21.38 -0.95 19.83
N LEU A 529 -22.19 -0.45 20.75
CA LEU A 529 -23.41 0.31 20.45
C LEU A 529 -23.16 1.82 20.25
N THR A 530 -22.19 2.40 20.96
CA THR A 530 -21.91 3.85 20.92
C THR A 530 -20.82 4.19 19.88
N ARG A 531 -21.25 4.58 18.66
CA ARG A 531 -20.37 4.91 17.52
C ARG A 531 -19.54 6.22 17.63
N GLY A 532 -19.48 6.87 18.79
CA GLY A 532 -18.87 8.19 18.98
C GLY A 532 -17.58 8.15 19.79
N LEU A 533 -16.56 8.90 19.33
CA LEU A 533 -15.28 9.14 20.03
C LEU A 533 -15.44 9.51 21.52
N ASP A 534 -16.58 10.11 21.91
CA ASP A 534 -16.88 10.54 23.28
C ASP A 534 -17.03 9.41 24.29
N SER A 535 -17.56 8.23 23.91
CA SER A 535 -17.71 7.10 24.85
C SER A 535 -16.39 6.34 25.03
N GLN A 536 -15.59 6.19 23.98
CA GLN A 536 -14.24 5.63 24.08
C GLN A 536 -13.33 6.50 24.95
N LEU A 537 -13.42 7.82 24.86
CA LEU A 537 -12.71 8.75 25.75
C LEU A 537 -13.17 8.63 27.21
N ARG A 538 -14.48 8.54 27.47
CA ARG A 538 -15.02 8.32 28.83
C ARG A 538 -14.61 6.98 29.43
N LEU A 539 -14.73 5.88 28.70
CA LEU A 539 -14.30 4.55 29.12
C LEU A 539 -12.79 4.48 29.40
N SER A 540 -11.99 5.20 28.61
CA SER A 540 -10.55 5.33 28.81
C SER A 540 -10.22 6.16 30.06
N LEU A 541 -10.95 7.25 30.30
CA LEU A 541 -10.79 8.13 31.47
C LEU A 541 -11.23 7.45 32.78
N GLU A 542 -12.30 6.65 32.76
CA GLU A 542 -12.72 5.85 33.91
C GLU A 542 -11.75 4.70 34.21
N LYS A 543 -11.22 4.03 33.17
CA LYS A 543 -10.14 3.05 33.33
C LYS A 543 -8.87 3.68 33.87
N LEU A 544 -8.52 4.90 33.43
CA LEU A 544 -7.40 5.67 33.99
C LEU A 544 -7.64 6.03 35.46
N GLY A 545 -8.86 6.48 35.79
CA GLY A 545 -9.26 6.82 37.16
C GLY A 545 -9.20 5.61 38.11
N ARG A 546 -9.65 4.43 37.65
CA ARG A 546 -9.55 3.16 38.39
C ARG A 546 -8.11 2.65 38.51
N MET A 547 -7.27 2.84 37.47
CA MET A 547 -5.83 2.57 37.55
C MET A 547 -5.14 3.45 38.60
N PHE A 548 -5.49 4.73 38.65
CA PHE A 548 -4.93 5.68 39.62
C PHE A 548 -5.45 5.47 41.05
N SER A 549 -6.69 5.00 41.24
CA SER A 549 -7.18 4.61 42.57
C SER A 549 -6.56 3.29 43.08
N GLY A 550 -6.14 2.42 42.16
CA GLY A 550 -5.35 1.22 42.45
C GLY A 550 -3.92 1.49 42.92
N ILE A 551 -3.33 2.65 42.59
CA ILE A 551 -1.98 3.02 43.02
C ILE A 551 -1.90 3.33 44.54
N PHE A 552 -3.04 3.62 45.19
CA PHE A 552 -3.12 3.91 46.63
C PHE A 552 -3.77 2.81 47.49
N SER A 553 -4.13 1.66 46.90
CA SER A 553 -4.67 0.51 47.64
C SER A 553 -3.66 -0.64 47.66
N LYS A 554 -3.49 -1.26 48.84
CA LYS A 554 -2.49 -2.31 49.12
C LYS A 554 -2.53 -3.44 48.07
N PRO A 555 -1.37 -4.04 47.73
CA PRO A 555 -1.33 -5.14 46.77
C PRO A 555 -2.10 -6.33 47.33
N LEU A 556 -3.16 -6.73 46.62
CA LEU A 556 -3.88 -7.97 46.90
C LEU A 556 -2.96 -9.14 46.56
N GLN A 557 -2.71 -9.96 47.58
CA GLN A 557 -1.94 -11.20 47.51
C GLN A 557 -2.46 -12.10 46.38
N GLU A 558 -1.54 -12.60 45.55
CA GLU A 558 -1.74 -13.82 44.77
C GLU A 558 -2.07 -14.98 45.71
N THR A 559 -3.34 -15.29 45.89
CA THR A 559 -3.77 -16.58 46.44
C THR A 559 -4.21 -17.48 45.31
N GLY A 560 -3.43 -18.56 45.13
CA GLY A 560 -3.59 -19.53 44.06
C GLY A 560 -4.87 -20.37 44.13
N ARG A 561 -5.02 -21.14 43.04
CA ARG A 561 -6.05 -22.15 42.74
C ARG A 561 -7.47 -21.60 42.70
N SER A 562 -7.90 -21.27 41.49
CA SER A 562 -9.29 -21.07 41.08
C SER A 562 -10.19 -22.14 41.69
N ARG A 563 -10.96 -21.78 42.73
CA ARG A 563 -12.13 -22.55 43.12
C ARG A 563 -13.22 -22.28 42.07
N PRO A 564 -13.92 -23.30 41.56
CA PRO A 564 -15.07 -23.06 40.71
C PRO A 564 -16.12 -22.26 41.49
N LEU A 565 -16.60 -21.19 40.88
CA LEU A 565 -17.67 -20.34 41.39
C LEU A 565 -18.94 -21.17 41.59
N PRO A 566 -19.78 -20.90 42.62
CA PRO A 566 -21.10 -21.51 42.71
C PRO A 566 -21.97 -21.02 41.54
N VAL A 567 -22.09 -21.84 40.50
CA VAL A 567 -22.76 -21.57 39.21
C VAL A 567 -24.22 -21.11 39.37
N GLY A 568 -24.88 -21.45 40.49
CA GLY A 568 -26.26 -21.05 40.79
C GLY A 568 -26.45 -19.53 40.94
N GLY A 569 -25.52 -18.81 41.57
CA GLY A 569 -25.69 -17.37 41.87
C GLY A 569 -25.55 -16.45 40.66
N ILE A 570 -24.66 -16.80 39.72
CA ILE A 570 -24.43 -16.02 38.50
C ILE A 570 -25.64 -16.07 37.57
N ARG A 571 -26.31 -17.23 37.51
CA ARG A 571 -27.49 -17.44 36.68
C ARG A 571 -28.68 -16.63 37.19
N GLU A 572 -28.94 -16.66 38.49
CA GLU A 572 -29.99 -15.85 39.11
C GLU A 572 -29.74 -14.36 38.94
N ALA A 573 -28.48 -13.93 39.07
CA ALA A 573 -28.06 -12.56 38.79
C ALA A 573 -28.35 -12.14 37.34
N LYS A 574 -27.98 -12.96 36.34
CA LYS A 574 -28.29 -12.66 34.92
C LYS A 574 -29.80 -12.55 34.67
N ILE A 575 -30.60 -13.43 35.28
CA ILE A 575 -32.07 -13.36 35.15
C ILE A 575 -32.61 -12.06 35.79
N GLY A 576 -32.06 -11.64 36.94
CA GLY A 576 -32.39 -10.36 37.59
C GLY A 576 -32.07 -9.17 36.69
N MET A 577 -30.86 -9.14 36.13
CA MET A 577 -30.41 -8.10 35.20
C MET A 577 -31.33 -8.00 33.97
N CYS A 578 -31.65 -9.12 33.32
CA CYS A 578 -32.55 -9.12 32.15
C CYS A 578 -33.98 -8.66 32.50
N ARG A 579 -34.48 -8.94 33.71
CA ARG A 579 -35.78 -8.43 34.17
C ARG A 579 -35.76 -6.92 34.39
N ALA A 580 -34.69 -6.41 35.01
CA ALA A 580 -34.49 -4.97 35.18
C ALA A 580 -34.41 -4.25 33.82
N ALA A 581 -33.73 -4.85 32.84
CA ALA A 581 -33.67 -4.35 31.46
C ALA A 581 -35.05 -4.30 30.79
N ILE A 582 -35.85 -5.38 30.89
CA ILE A 582 -37.22 -5.39 30.34
C ILE A 582 -38.08 -4.31 31.00
N GLY A 583 -38.01 -4.14 32.32
CA GLY A 583 -38.76 -3.12 33.05
C GLY A 583 -38.44 -1.70 32.56
N ALA A 584 -37.15 -1.37 32.49
CA ALA A 584 -36.70 -0.05 32.01
C ALA A 584 -37.08 0.22 30.54
N ILE A 585 -37.00 -0.81 29.68
CA ILE A 585 -37.42 -0.68 28.28
C ILE A 585 -38.95 -0.50 28.18
N GLN A 586 -39.74 -1.17 29.02
CA GLN A 586 -41.20 -1.03 29.02
C GLN A 586 -41.67 0.34 29.52
N GLU A 587 -40.96 0.95 30.47
CA GLU A 587 -41.27 2.31 30.98
C GLU A 587 -41.11 3.40 29.93
N GLU A 588 -40.16 3.25 28.99
CA GLU A 588 -39.90 4.20 27.90
C GLU A 588 -40.68 3.89 26.60
N MET A 589 -41.54 2.85 26.61
CA MET A 589 -42.25 2.39 25.42
C MET A 589 -43.56 3.19 25.17
N ASN A 590 -43.64 3.84 24.02
CA ASN A 590 -44.75 4.65 23.51
C ASN A 590 -45.29 4.08 22.17
N GLU A 591 -46.37 4.63 21.62
CA GLU A 591 -46.94 4.14 20.34
C GLU A 591 -45.96 4.28 19.17
N ASP A 592 -45.14 5.32 19.15
CA ASP A 592 -44.20 5.60 18.04
C ASP A 592 -42.95 4.70 18.04
N ASN A 593 -42.49 4.21 19.20
CA ASN A 593 -41.25 3.43 19.32
C ASN A 593 -41.49 1.93 19.64
N ARG A 594 -42.76 1.51 19.63
CA ARG A 594 -43.24 0.19 20.09
C ARG A 594 -42.59 -0.98 19.37
N GLU A 595 -42.35 -0.86 18.08
CA GLU A 595 -41.77 -1.94 17.27
C GLU A 595 -40.27 -2.15 17.61
N GLY A 596 -39.50 -1.06 17.67
CA GLY A 596 -38.09 -1.07 18.05
C GLY A 596 -37.87 -1.54 19.49
N TYR A 597 -38.58 -0.94 20.46
CA TYR A 597 -38.47 -1.28 21.89
C TYR A 597 -39.01 -2.69 22.17
N GLY A 598 -40.13 -3.07 21.54
CA GLY A 598 -40.73 -4.39 21.68
C GLY A 598 -39.82 -5.52 21.16
N SER A 599 -39.07 -5.29 20.08
CA SER A 599 -38.11 -6.27 19.56
C SER A 599 -36.98 -6.58 20.54
N VAL A 600 -36.46 -5.55 21.22
CA VAL A 600 -35.38 -5.69 22.21
C VAL A 600 -35.91 -6.34 23.49
N ALA A 601 -37.06 -5.92 23.99
CA ALA A 601 -37.70 -6.53 25.17
C ALA A 601 -38.00 -8.03 24.95
N LYS A 602 -38.48 -8.41 23.76
CA LYS A 602 -38.72 -9.82 23.40
C LYS A 602 -37.43 -10.64 23.45
N ARG A 603 -36.30 -10.06 23.04
CA ARG A 603 -34.99 -10.73 23.07
C ARG A 603 -34.52 -11.02 24.49
N TYR A 604 -34.63 -10.05 25.40
CA TYR A 604 -34.37 -10.28 26.83
C TYR A 604 -35.30 -11.36 27.42
N GLY A 605 -36.57 -11.42 27.00
CA GLY A 605 -37.50 -12.49 27.38
C GLY A 605 -37.03 -13.88 26.97
N LEU A 606 -36.57 -14.03 25.72
CA LEU A 606 -36.01 -15.28 25.21
C LEU A 606 -34.74 -15.71 25.96
N LEU A 607 -33.89 -14.75 26.35
CA LEU A 607 -32.70 -15.02 27.17
C LEU A 607 -33.07 -15.53 28.56
N ILE A 608 -34.09 -14.93 29.20
CA ILE A 608 -34.61 -15.43 30.48
C ILE A 608 -35.13 -16.87 30.34
N ASP A 609 -35.85 -17.17 29.25
CA ASP A 609 -36.41 -18.51 29.04
C ASP A 609 -35.30 -19.54 28.81
N ARG A 610 -34.27 -19.22 28.01
CA ARG A 610 -33.08 -20.08 27.82
C ARG A 610 -32.36 -20.31 29.15
N LEU A 611 -32.10 -19.22 29.87
CA LEU A 611 -31.50 -19.24 31.21
C LEU A 611 -32.39 -19.94 32.24
N LYS A 612 -33.64 -20.30 31.99
CA LYS A 612 -34.44 -21.15 32.90
C LYS A 612 -34.40 -22.64 32.52
N HIS A 613 -34.25 -22.95 31.24
CA HIS A 613 -34.36 -24.32 30.71
C HIS A 613 -33.04 -25.09 30.68
N ASP A 614 -31.89 -24.40 30.73
CA ASP A 614 -30.58 -25.04 30.62
C ASP A 614 -30.19 -25.81 31.92
N GLN A 615 -30.47 -27.11 32.03
CA GLN A 615 -30.08 -27.94 33.18
C GLN A 615 -28.70 -28.56 32.91
N GLY A 616 -27.68 -28.01 33.55
CA GLY A 616 -26.28 -28.17 33.16
C GLY A 616 -25.69 -29.60 33.16
N GLY A 617 -24.67 -29.76 32.33
CA GLY A 617 -23.64 -30.78 32.47
C GLY A 617 -22.26 -30.15 32.30
N ASN A 618 -21.34 -30.38 33.25
CA ASN A 618 -19.96 -29.84 33.31
C ASN A 618 -19.11 -30.04 32.03
N GLY A 619 -19.57 -30.81 31.05
CA GLY A 619 -18.90 -30.96 29.74
C GLY A 619 -19.33 -29.94 28.68
N ALA A 620 -20.46 -29.25 28.86
CA ALA A 620 -20.96 -28.25 27.91
C ALA A 620 -20.20 -26.92 27.99
N GLU A 621 -19.69 -26.53 29.17
CA GLU A 621 -19.03 -25.23 29.38
C GLU A 621 -17.70 -25.09 28.63
N HIS A 622 -16.91 -26.18 28.52
CA HIS A 622 -15.68 -26.18 27.71
C HIS A 622 -15.98 -26.13 26.21
N GLU A 623 -17.05 -26.80 25.77
CA GLU A 623 -17.47 -26.79 24.37
C GLU A 623 -18.07 -25.42 23.98
N GLU A 624 -18.84 -24.78 24.88
CA GLU A 624 -19.40 -23.44 24.71
C GLU A 624 -18.35 -22.35 24.70
N GLY A 625 -17.38 -22.39 25.64
CA GLY A 625 -16.26 -21.45 25.64
C GLY A 625 -15.43 -21.53 24.35
N ARG A 626 -15.20 -22.75 23.85
CA ARG A 626 -14.50 -22.99 22.59
C ARG A 626 -15.33 -22.53 21.37
N GLN A 627 -16.65 -22.73 21.40
CA GLN A 627 -17.54 -22.20 20.36
C GLN A 627 -17.60 -20.67 20.36
N LEU A 628 -17.55 -20.02 21.52
CA LEU A 628 -17.50 -18.56 21.64
C LEU A 628 -16.18 -18.01 21.09
N GLU A 629 -15.05 -18.63 21.44
CA GLU A 629 -13.72 -18.25 20.94
C GLU A 629 -13.68 -18.34 19.41
N LEU A 630 -14.18 -19.43 18.83
CA LEU A 630 -14.26 -19.62 17.38
C LEU A 630 -15.21 -18.62 16.69
N LYS A 631 -16.32 -18.27 17.34
CA LYS A 631 -17.26 -17.24 16.85
C LYS A 631 -16.60 -15.85 16.82
N LEU A 632 -15.82 -15.51 17.85
CA LEU A 632 -15.10 -14.24 17.92
C LEU A 632 -13.95 -14.18 16.91
N GLU A 633 -13.22 -15.29 16.71
CA GLU A 633 -12.16 -15.39 15.70
C GLU A 633 -12.72 -15.16 14.28
N ALA A 634 -13.88 -15.75 13.97
CA ALA A 634 -14.56 -15.54 12.69
C ALA A 634 -15.00 -14.07 12.48
N ILE A 635 -15.47 -13.38 13.52
CA ILE A 635 -15.81 -11.95 13.45
C ILE A 635 -14.57 -11.10 13.20
N GLN A 636 -13.46 -11.46 13.84
CA GLN A 636 -12.20 -10.74 13.69
C GLN A 636 -11.66 -10.89 12.25
N GLU A 637 -11.77 -12.08 11.66
CA GLU A 637 -11.46 -12.32 10.24
C GLU A 637 -12.35 -11.48 9.31
N GLN A 638 -13.64 -11.33 9.63
CA GLN A 638 -14.56 -10.47 8.88
C GLN A 638 -14.17 -8.99 8.97
N ARG A 639 -13.82 -8.48 10.16
CA ARG A 639 -13.31 -7.11 10.33
C ARG A 639 -12.06 -6.87 9.51
N ASP A 640 -11.11 -7.80 9.58
CA ASP A 640 -9.85 -7.72 8.84
C ASP A 640 -10.09 -7.76 7.33
N THR A 641 -11.10 -8.48 6.87
CA THR A 641 -11.49 -8.53 5.46
C THR A 641 -12.12 -7.20 5.01
N VAL A 642 -13.04 -6.63 5.80
CA VAL A 642 -13.63 -5.30 5.52
C VAL A 642 -12.55 -4.22 5.51
N GLN A 643 -11.60 -4.29 6.45
CA GLN A 643 -10.47 -3.37 6.52
C GLN A 643 -9.55 -3.51 5.30
N ARG A 644 -9.17 -4.73 4.93
CA ARG A 644 -8.39 -5.00 3.73
C ARG A 644 -9.08 -4.51 2.47
N MET A 645 -10.38 -4.75 2.34
CA MET A 645 -11.17 -4.29 1.19
C MET A 645 -11.24 -2.75 1.11
N PHE A 646 -11.27 -2.04 2.25
CA PHE A 646 -11.15 -0.58 2.30
C PHE A 646 -9.74 -0.10 1.93
N GLU A 647 -8.69 -0.74 2.45
CA GLU A 647 -7.28 -0.43 2.14
C GLU A 647 -6.95 -0.70 0.66
N ASP A 648 -7.51 -1.78 0.11
CA ASP A 648 -7.45 -2.14 -1.30
C ASP A 648 -8.38 -1.29 -2.17
N GLY A 649 -9.11 -0.32 -1.58
CA GLY A 649 -9.99 0.61 -2.28
C GLY A 649 -11.11 -0.06 -3.08
N THR A 650 -11.47 -1.29 -2.72
CA THR A 650 -12.63 -1.98 -3.28
C THR A 650 -13.94 -1.50 -2.64
N LEU A 651 -13.86 -0.98 -1.41
CA LEU A 651 -14.97 -0.38 -0.66
C LEU A 651 -14.79 1.13 -0.48
N GLY A 652 -15.85 1.89 -0.77
CA GLY A 652 -15.94 3.30 -0.40
C GLY A 652 -16.11 3.48 1.12
N ARG A 653 -15.90 4.71 1.61
CA ARG A 653 -15.98 5.04 3.05
C ARG A 653 -17.35 4.74 3.65
N GLN A 654 -18.43 4.98 2.89
CA GLN A 654 -19.80 4.73 3.34
C GLN A 654 -20.11 3.22 3.40
N ALA A 655 -19.75 2.46 2.36
CA ALA A 655 -19.90 1.01 2.35
C ALA A 655 -19.07 0.32 3.45
N THR A 656 -17.88 0.83 3.73
CA THR A 656 -17.04 0.35 4.85
C THR A 656 -17.71 0.61 6.20
N ALA A 657 -18.33 1.77 6.38
CA ALA A 657 -19.03 2.11 7.62
C ALA A 657 -20.29 1.25 7.84
N GLU A 658 -21.00 0.89 6.76
CA GLU A 658 -22.13 -0.03 6.78
C GLU A 658 -21.70 -1.47 7.04
N LEU A 659 -20.62 -1.94 6.43
CA LEU A 659 -20.10 -3.30 6.69
C LEU A 659 -19.54 -3.45 8.09
N ARG A 660 -18.81 -2.45 8.60
CA ARG A 660 -18.38 -2.44 10.00
C ARG A 660 -19.57 -2.47 10.96
N TRP A 661 -20.63 -1.70 10.65
CA TRP A 661 -21.88 -1.75 11.43
C TRP A 661 -22.43 -3.17 11.53
N PHE A 662 -22.50 -3.86 10.40
CA PHE A 662 -23.04 -5.21 10.34
C PHE A 662 -22.18 -6.21 11.13
N VAL A 663 -20.85 -6.09 11.04
CA VAL A 663 -19.92 -6.94 11.81
C VAL A 663 -20.02 -6.66 13.31
N ASP A 664 -20.15 -5.38 13.70
CA ASP A 664 -20.35 -4.99 15.10
C ASP A 664 -21.70 -5.52 15.64
N GLU A 665 -22.75 -5.55 14.81
CA GLU A 665 -24.06 -6.09 15.16
C GLU A 665 -24.04 -7.62 15.31
N LEU A 666 -23.28 -8.32 14.47
CA LEU A 666 -23.03 -9.76 14.64
C LEU A 666 -22.26 -10.05 15.93
N GLU A 667 -21.26 -9.24 16.27
CA GLU A 667 -20.50 -9.39 17.51
C GLU A 667 -21.40 -9.20 18.73
N LEU A 668 -22.20 -8.14 18.72
CA LEU A 668 -23.17 -7.88 19.77
C LEU A 668 -24.14 -9.06 19.94
N ALA A 669 -24.63 -9.63 18.84
CA ALA A 669 -25.54 -10.76 18.89
C ALA A 669 -24.91 -12.01 19.54
N ILE A 670 -23.61 -12.24 19.34
CA ILE A 670 -22.86 -13.34 19.93
C ILE A 670 -22.64 -13.14 21.43
N TRP A 671 -22.40 -11.90 21.87
CA TRP A 671 -22.27 -11.57 23.30
C TRP A 671 -23.62 -11.51 24.04
N GLU A 672 -24.72 -11.32 23.31
CA GLU A 672 -26.08 -11.37 23.86
C GLU A 672 -26.60 -12.80 24.01
N ASP A 673 -26.17 -13.74 23.16
CA ASP A 673 -26.51 -15.17 23.24
C ASP A 673 -25.77 -15.91 24.36
#